data_AF-A0A2S7JWL6-F1
#
_entry.id   AF-A0A2S7JWL6-F1
#
_cell.length_a   1.000
_cell.length_b   1.000
_cell.length_c   1.000
_cell.angle_alpha   90.00
_cell.angle_beta   90.00
_cell.angle_gamma   90.00
#
_symmetry.space_group_name_H-M   'P 1'
#
loop_
_entity.id
_entity.type
_entity.pdbx_description
1 polymer ?
#
loop_
_entity_poly.entity_id
_entity_poly.type
_entity_poly.pdbx_seq_one_letter_code
_entity_poly.pdbx_strand_id
1 'polypeptide(L)'
;MSFYTSLTGLNAATAQLGVTSNNIANVSTTGFKRSRTDFGDIFATSPLQKASATIGQGVSLKRVVQEFGQGNMMFSSNTLDLAISGDGFFPLKSQDGFQDIFTRNGVFMMNDQYNVVNSAGQRLMAASVDSSGKANLDDMNVLTIPQKTTGMAKQTSKVSLGLNFPADAEVITKDFNRNDPDTYNKSTALTVYDAGGNSYLASVYYVKTQNASQETPNNKWQTYVYVGDKLVNASLQQATNTLGEDMYVNKYGELKAKSDFKTPEEIAELNSSFSKKTIKFSLDNLTDIRTSQPATVTAGLATDLGTGSNDGIDFANYEKLNKSDLLFNQGSSAVTYGLESVGLKSADEVSVKFSKDAEPVKVPTVDGLPPSALDVAKALNLNASFASSYVAQAASKVTMEGITFGTPTASVTDFSSFTMTVGSKTLNLTALKPSAATPEGLAVELQKRLRSEDDGNTDLSVTVSGTDLVIKDAQGRKLSGISMSKNAASATLPSKITPTDGELKITAIDPNVSADTIKAAITLTQGDRSTAGETTATTATTIKVTTNPTDYPRFTATYTVAGTAPYKAVMGSGTNEVVITSESTESKAEFVTKLNANDKFALAYTAELNTAGTEIVVTAKDPSTLGASAITSDLKLSNSLNESLVTTLGTGKSAPSAFANKKSIDDLKNLFSVNVDNSIDSVTVGLDHLVDTMAKLPDTTSKKLSGTQIAAELTSVMARQYGDEKPFNFSTVGDPTFFIGLTRADKVVLDPLSIKLAPHGDMRTEDMVREVQKQINDDPVYSGKIEVSYDTQNQKLVFTPADNAKVTVSSEQTAMDLADPLVQGVNDSSVGLKLSPSVSTSPFKPLNEQRYGMKVEYDAVKQTFVFKSGTTGDNSGLAITGIRPGSLATQSSKGLGMTGDPASYVVTPSTVDALRGIASAPAVLGGNPLAVNVDNNFSVDETNNQFVVSVNGITGTVVVPPKDTYTLGTFMEALQDGINNLQGPSKNGLTPDSVNGVKVSYDAKSNALQFTTGTASTDSYIKVTGDARWGLDGLDAKFGTTTTWIKPTAFKDEKGATVYIDGFGAESSTATGFDTLPAWSPVYFDKGELTFDTAGNLVSPKQGAQLDTVYLPNGKGALTINIDYAKSTQFASPFSVLSQSQDGAPEGDLVGLAIADDGLVSASFSNGAQKSLGKVVLVNFSNPSGLRQIGDTNYYKTSDSGTPKYGEAGSAGFGTVRSGATERANVDLTQELVDLITEQRNFQANAKAMETSTSMTQTIIQIRN
;
A
#
# COMPACT_ATOMS: atom_id res chain seq x y z
N MET A 1 -103.44 -46.41 45.78
CA MET A 1 -102.61 -46.26 44.56
C MET A 1 -102.88 -44.93 43.86
N SER A 2 -104.14 -44.51 43.64
CA SER A 2 -104.47 -43.16 43.10
C SER A 2 -103.94 -41.98 43.93
N PHE A 3 -103.94 -42.09 45.26
CA PHE A 3 -103.47 -41.02 46.17
C PHE A 3 -102.02 -40.60 45.94
N TYR A 4 -101.10 -41.56 45.70
CA TYR A 4 -99.68 -41.26 45.48
C TYR A 4 -99.43 -40.57 44.13
N THR A 5 -100.15 -40.97 43.08
CA THR A 5 -100.11 -40.31 41.77
C THR A 5 -100.63 -38.87 41.85
N SER A 6 -101.72 -38.62 42.58
CA SER A 6 -102.26 -37.26 42.78
C SER A 6 -101.35 -36.40 43.68
N LEU A 7 -100.72 -36.98 44.72
CA LEU A 7 -99.78 -36.26 45.60
C LEU A 7 -98.52 -35.84 44.85
N THR A 8 -97.95 -36.73 44.04
CA THR A 8 -96.76 -36.45 43.23
C THR A 8 -97.08 -35.43 42.12
N GLY A 9 -98.27 -35.52 41.50
CA GLY A 9 -98.79 -34.49 40.60
C GLY A 9 -99.04 -33.12 41.26
N LEU A 10 -99.52 -33.10 42.51
CA LEU A 10 -99.73 -31.86 43.28
C LEU A 10 -98.38 -31.19 43.60
N ASN A 11 -97.39 -31.96 44.02
CA ASN A 11 -96.04 -31.46 44.30
C ASN A 11 -95.37 -30.93 43.02
N ALA A 12 -95.54 -31.61 41.88
CA ALA A 12 -95.05 -31.14 40.59
C ALA A 12 -95.69 -29.82 40.17
N ALA A 13 -97.03 -29.71 40.27
CA ALA A 13 -97.75 -28.46 39.98
C ALA A 13 -97.33 -27.31 40.92
N THR A 14 -97.05 -27.60 42.19
CA THR A 14 -96.53 -26.60 43.16
C THR A 14 -95.15 -26.07 42.75
N ALA A 15 -94.25 -26.96 42.33
CA ALA A 15 -92.94 -26.57 41.84
C ALA A 15 -93.03 -25.75 40.55
N GLN A 16 -93.92 -26.13 39.63
CA GLN A 16 -94.17 -25.39 38.39
C GLN A 16 -94.66 -23.96 38.68
N LEU A 17 -95.70 -23.83 39.52
CA LEU A 17 -96.23 -22.54 39.95
C LEU A 17 -95.16 -21.66 40.59
N GLY A 18 -94.27 -22.23 41.41
CA GLY A 18 -93.18 -21.50 42.05
C GLY A 18 -92.18 -20.92 41.03
N VAL A 19 -91.84 -21.69 39.99
CA VAL A 19 -90.92 -21.26 38.94
C VAL A 19 -91.56 -20.20 38.03
N THR A 20 -92.78 -20.44 37.57
CA THR A 20 -93.56 -19.49 36.75
C THR A 20 -93.77 -18.16 37.49
N SER A 21 -94.11 -18.21 38.78
CA SER A 21 -94.23 -17.01 39.63
C SER A 21 -92.91 -16.24 39.75
N ASN A 22 -91.79 -16.95 39.89
CA ASN A 22 -90.46 -16.32 39.95
C ASN A 22 -90.07 -15.66 38.62
N ASN A 23 -90.43 -16.25 37.48
CA ASN A 23 -90.21 -15.64 36.18
C ASN A 23 -91.01 -14.34 36.01
N ILE A 24 -92.30 -14.35 36.37
CA ILE A 24 -93.17 -13.17 36.32
C ILE A 24 -92.61 -12.06 37.21
N ALA A 25 -92.20 -12.39 38.45
CA ALA A 25 -91.66 -11.42 39.39
C ALA A 25 -90.40 -10.71 38.87
N ASN A 26 -89.59 -11.40 38.05
CA ASN A 26 -88.31 -10.89 37.54
C ASN A 26 -88.35 -10.38 36.09
N VAL A 27 -89.54 -10.20 35.49
CA VAL A 27 -89.68 -9.75 34.07
C VAL A 27 -89.08 -8.36 33.79
N SER A 28 -88.94 -7.52 34.83
CA SER A 28 -88.31 -6.19 34.71
C SER A 28 -86.83 -6.18 35.10
N THR A 29 -86.30 -7.30 35.59
CA THR A 29 -84.90 -7.41 35.99
C THR A 29 -84.02 -7.55 34.75
N THR A 30 -83.04 -6.65 34.63
CA THR A 30 -82.06 -6.66 33.53
C THR A 30 -81.19 -7.92 33.61
N GLY A 31 -81.01 -8.60 32.49
CA GLY A 31 -80.20 -9.82 32.39
C GLY A 31 -80.83 -11.08 32.99
N PHE A 32 -82.08 -11.03 33.45
CA PHE A 32 -82.76 -12.21 34.01
C PHE A 32 -83.09 -13.24 32.92
N LYS A 33 -82.91 -14.52 33.26
CA LYS A 33 -83.20 -15.65 32.37
C LYS A 33 -84.34 -16.48 32.92
N ARG A 34 -85.30 -16.83 32.06
CA ARG A 34 -86.46 -17.64 32.37
C ARG A 34 -86.03 -19.01 32.88
N SER A 35 -86.65 -19.44 33.98
CA SER A 35 -86.49 -20.77 34.54
C SER A 35 -87.64 -21.67 34.06
N ARG A 36 -87.38 -22.95 33.78
CA ARG A 36 -88.43 -23.96 33.57
C ARG A 36 -88.19 -25.19 34.42
N THR A 37 -89.27 -25.88 34.77
CA THR A 37 -89.24 -27.17 35.46
C THR A 37 -89.22 -28.32 34.46
N ASP A 38 -88.26 -29.22 34.59
CA ASP A 38 -88.26 -30.50 33.88
C ASP A 38 -88.79 -31.59 34.83
N PHE A 39 -89.82 -32.30 34.39
CA PHE A 39 -90.44 -33.39 35.14
C PHE A 39 -90.01 -34.77 34.60
N GLY A 40 -89.95 -35.77 35.47
CA GLY A 40 -89.75 -37.18 35.12
C GLY A 40 -90.90 -38.03 35.65
N ASP A 41 -91.29 -39.06 34.89
CA ASP A 41 -92.26 -40.03 35.38
C ASP A 41 -91.64 -40.92 36.47
N ILE A 42 -92.48 -41.33 37.42
CA ILE A 42 -92.09 -42.28 38.46
C ILE A 42 -92.55 -43.66 38.01
N PHE A 43 -91.61 -44.48 37.56
CA PHE A 43 -91.82 -45.90 37.28
C PHE A 43 -91.15 -46.77 38.35
N ALA A 44 -91.95 -47.60 39.03
CA ALA A 44 -91.47 -48.63 39.94
C ALA A 44 -91.64 -50.00 39.27
N THR A 45 -90.69 -50.41 38.43
CA THR A 45 -90.63 -51.79 37.93
C THR A 45 -89.64 -52.59 38.77
N SER A 46 -90.10 -53.62 39.45
CA SER A 46 -89.21 -54.74 39.79
C SER A 46 -88.81 -55.41 38.48
N PRO A 47 -87.53 -55.77 38.25
CA PRO A 47 -87.03 -56.33 36.97
C PRO A 47 -87.75 -57.60 36.47
N LEU A 48 -88.63 -58.19 37.29
CA LEU A 48 -89.38 -59.42 37.03
C LEU A 48 -90.85 -59.19 36.62
N GLN A 49 -91.33 -57.93 36.53
CA GLN A 49 -92.70 -57.62 36.11
C GLN A 49 -92.78 -57.22 34.63
N LYS A 50 -93.82 -57.72 33.93
CA LYS A 50 -94.10 -57.44 32.51
C LYS A 50 -94.48 -55.97 32.34
N ALA A 51 -93.70 -55.20 31.56
CA ALA A 51 -93.89 -53.76 31.36
C ALA A 51 -95.28 -53.34 30.84
N SER A 52 -96.02 -54.25 30.18
CA SER A 52 -97.37 -53.97 29.65
C SER A 52 -98.50 -54.00 30.69
N ALA A 53 -98.23 -54.37 31.95
CA ALA A 53 -99.25 -54.49 33.01
C ALA A 53 -99.07 -53.47 34.15
N THR A 54 -98.09 -52.57 34.07
CA THR A 54 -97.74 -51.64 35.14
C THR A 54 -98.19 -50.22 34.80
N ILE A 55 -99.05 -49.65 35.65
CA ILE A 55 -99.51 -48.25 35.56
C ILE A 55 -98.47 -47.35 36.26
N GLY A 56 -98.14 -46.20 35.68
CA GLY A 56 -97.17 -45.25 36.24
C GLY A 56 -97.58 -44.71 37.62
N GLN A 57 -96.59 -44.44 38.49
CA GLN A 57 -96.79 -44.05 39.90
C GLN A 57 -96.84 -42.53 40.12
N GLY A 58 -96.86 -41.74 39.05
CA GLY A 58 -96.93 -40.28 39.08
C GLY A 58 -95.69 -39.61 38.50
N VAL A 59 -95.36 -38.42 38.99
CA VAL A 59 -94.35 -37.52 38.40
C VAL A 59 -93.50 -36.86 39.48
N SER A 60 -92.20 -36.70 39.27
CA SER A 60 -91.31 -35.94 40.16
C SER A 60 -90.61 -34.81 39.42
N LEU A 61 -90.30 -33.72 40.15
CA LEU A 61 -89.43 -32.68 39.63
C LEU A 61 -88.01 -33.24 39.51
N LYS A 62 -87.48 -33.29 38.29
CA LYS A 62 -86.10 -33.72 38.05
C LYS A 62 -85.12 -32.58 38.31
N ARG A 63 -85.43 -31.38 37.81
CA ARG A 63 -84.55 -30.20 37.84
C ARG A 63 -85.32 -28.94 37.45
N VAL A 64 -84.87 -27.78 37.95
CA VAL A 64 -85.18 -26.46 37.37
C VAL A 64 -84.00 -26.03 36.52
N VAL A 65 -84.22 -25.77 35.23
CA VAL A 65 -83.16 -25.32 34.30
C VAL A 65 -83.40 -23.87 33.90
N GLN A 66 -82.30 -23.14 33.72
CA GLN A 66 -82.32 -21.79 33.14
C GLN A 66 -82.27 -21.86 31.61
N GLU A 67 -83.09 -21.06 30.95
CA GLU A 67 -83.09 -20.89 29.50
C GLU A 67 -82.38 -19.59 29.12
N PHE A 68 -81.23 -19.72 28.46
CA PHE A 68 -80.34 -18.60 28.13
C PHE A 68 -80.68 -17.88 26.81
N GLY A 69 -81.94 -17.93 26.37
CA GLY A 69 -82.39 -17.17 25.18
C GLY A 69 -82.19 -15.65 25.34
N GLN A 70 -82.02 -14.94 24.23
CA GLN A 70 -81.83 -13.49 24.21
C GLN A 70 -83.10 -12.74 24.64
N GLY A 71 -82.96 -11.73 25.50
CA GLY A 71 -84.03 -10.78 25.84
C GLY A 71 -83.99 -9.52 24.97
N ASN A 72 -85.05 -8.70 25.05
CA ASN A 72 -85.13 -7.45 24.29
C ASN A 72 -84.08 -6.43 24.78
N MET A 73 -83.42 -5.75 23.85
CA MET A 73 -82.40 -4.75 24.15
C MET A 73 -83.04 -3.37 24.36
N MET A 74 -82.64 -2.65 25.40
CA MET A 74 -83.07 -1.28 25.69
C MET A 74 -81.85 -0.35 25.65
N PHE A 75 -81.94 0.75 24.90
CA PHE A 75 -80.86 1.73 24.84
C PHE A 75 -80.79 2.58 26.12
N SER A 76 -79.57 2.94 26.52
CA SER A 76 -79.22 3.78 27.66
C SER A 76 -78.34 4.94 27.20
N SER A 77 -78.33 6.04 27.95
CA SER A 77 -77.43 7.17 27.73
C SER A 77 -76.04 6.99 28.36
N ASN A 78 -75.85 5.95 29.18
CA ASN A 78 -74.57 5.64 29.82
C ASN A 78 -73.74 4.66 28.97
N THR A 79 -72.51 5.03 28.61
CA THR A 79 -71.61 4.18 27.80
C THR A 79 -71.18 2.89 28.51
N LEU A 80 -71.20 2.88 29.86
CA LEU A 80 -70.86 1.71 30.66
C LEU A 80 -72.03 0.73 30.85
N ASP A 81 -73.22 1.05 30.35
CA ASP A 81 -74.28 0.08 30.22
C ASP A 81 -74.01 -0.78 28.98
N LEU A 82 -73.65 -2.03 29.20
CA LEU A 82 -73.28 -2.98 28.17
C LEU A 82 -74.35 -4.05 28.02
N ALA A 83 -74.61 -4.49 26.81
CA ALA A 83 -75.47 -5.62 26.55
C ALA A 83 -74.86 -6.55 25.50
N ILE A 84 -75.05 -7.86 25.71
CA ILE A 84 -74.55 -8.89 24.81
C ILE A 84 -75.64 -9.18 23.78
N SER A 85 -75.31 -9.09 22.51
CA SER A 85 -76.15 -9.51 21.40
C SER A 85 -75.65 -10.86 20.88
N GLY A 86 -76.28 -11.95 21.31
CA GLY A 86 -75.88 -13.33 20.98
C GLY A 86 -75.43 -14.13 22.20
N ASP A 87 -74.59 -15.14 21.99
CA ASP A 87 -74.16 -16.04 23.06
C ASP A 87 -72.95 -15.51 23.85
N GLY A 88 -72.98 -15.62 25.18
CA GLY A 88 -71.84 -15.26 26.04
C GLY A 88 -72.25 -14.65 27.37
N PHE A 89 -71.30 -14.52 28.28
CA PHE A 89 -71.49 -13.90 29.59
C PHE A 89 -70.35 -12.93 29.87
N PHE A 90 -70.63 -11.86 30.61
CA PHE A 90 -69.58 -11.00 31.15
C PHE A 90 -68.85 -11.73 32.28
N PRO A 91 -67.51 -11.89 32.20
CA PRO A 91 -66.72 -12.40 33.31
C PRO A 91 -66.48 -11.30 34.32
N LEU A 92 -66.94 -11.56 35.54
CA LEU A 92 -66.72 -10.73 36.71
C LEU A 92 -65.82 -11.45 37.70
N LYS A 93 -65.08 -10.68 38.49
CA LYS A 93 -64.41 -11.16 39.70
C LYS A 93 -65.15 -10.66 40.93
N SER A 94 -65.27 -11.53 41.93
CA SER A 94 -65.73 -11.11 43.26
C SER A 94 -64.88 -9.96 43.81
N GLN A 95 -65.42 -9.21 44.78
CA GLN A 95 -64.72 -8.10 45.44
C GLN A 95 -63.37 -8.51 46.03
N ASP A 96 -63.25 -9.77 46.50
CA ASP A 96 -62.03 -10.36 47.03
C ASP A 96 -61.07 -10.91 45.95
N GLY A 97 -61.48 -10.91 44.67
CA GLY A 97 -60.68 -11.37 43.52
C GLY A 97 -60.59 -12.89 43.32
N PHE A 98 -61.04 -13.70 44.27
CA PHE A 98 -60.83 -15.16 44.24
C PHE A 98 -61.84 -15.95 43.39
N GLN A 99 -63.06 -15.43 43.19
CA GLN A 99 -64.14 -16.18 42.52
C GLN A 99 -64.49 -15.56 41.17
N ASP A 100 -64.60 -16.41 40.15
CA ASP A 100 -65.11 -16.05 38.82
C ASP A 100 -66.64 -16.11 38.84
N ILE A 101 -67.28 -15.01 38.48
CA ILE A 101 -68.73 -14.84 38.44
C ILE A 101 -69.10 -14.50 37.01
N PHE A 102 -70.15 -15.12 36.49
CA PHE A 102 -70.61 -14.88 35.13
C PHE A 102 -71.99 -14.24 35.18
N THR A 103 -72.20 -13.16 34.42
CA THR A 103 -73.49 -12.47 34.39
C THR A 103 -73.88 -12.11 32.97
N ARG A 104 -75.19 -11.96 32.77
CA ARG A 104 -75.74 -11.34 31.57
C ARG A 104 -76.19 -9.90 31.80
N ASN A 105 -76.30 -9.48 33.06
CA ASN A 105 -76.57 -8.10 33.40
C ASN A 105 -75.32 -7.25 33.16
N GLY A 106 -75.38 -6.33 32.21
CA GLY A 106 -74.25 -5.42 31.92
C GLY A 106 -74.46 -3.99 32.39
N VAL A 107 -75.24 -3.78 33.45
CA VAL A 107 -75.27 -2.48 34.14
C VAL A 107 -73.99 -2.34 34.98
N PHE A 108 -73.04 -1.54 34.48
CA PHE A 108 -71.78 -1.27 35.15
C PHE A 108 -71.60 0.20 35.52
N MET A 109 -70.86 0.43 36.60
CA MET A 109 -70.47 1.73 37.12
C MET A 109 -68.99 1.73 37.45
N MET A 110 -68.39 2.92 37.56
CA MET A 110 -67.01 3.06 37.99
C MET A 110 -66.95 3.28 39.51
N ASN A 111 -66.08 2.57 40.22
CA ASN A 111 -65.86 2.79 41.66
C ASN A 111 -64.73 3.80 41.93
N ASP A 112 -64.48 4.15 43.21
CA ASP A 112 -63.43 5.09 43.62
C ASP A 112 -61.99 4.64 43.26
N GLN A 113 -61.82 3.37 42.91
CA GLN A 113 -60.57 2.78 42.44
C GLN A 113 -60.48 2.73 40.90
N TYR A 114 -61.45 3.35 40.22
CA TYR A 114 -61.60 3.42 38.77
C TYR A 114 -61.75 2.08 38.06
N ASN A 115 -62.13 1.05 38.81
CA ASN A 115 -62.49 -0.23 38.24
C ASN A 115 -63.94 -0.17 37.76
N VAL A 116 -64.21 -0.79 36.62
CA VAL A 116 -65.58 -1.01 36.15
C VAL A 116 -66.17 -2.15 36.98
N VAL A 117 -67.21 -1.85 37.76
CA VAL A 117 -67.87 -2.76 38.68
C VAL A 117 -69.37 -2.81 38.44
N ASN A 118 -70.04 -3.88 38.85
CA ASN A 118 -71.51 -3.89 38.94
C ASN A 118 -72.00 -3.30 40.27
N SER A 119 -73.32 -3.24 40.46
CA SER A 119 -73.94 -2.73 41.71
C SER A 119 -73.59 -3.52 42.97
N ALA A 120 -73.08 -4.75 42.83
CA ALA A 120 -72.60 -5.59 43.92
C ALA A 120 -71.09 -5.44 44.18
N GLY A 121 -70.41 -4.51 43.51
CA GLY A 121 -68.97 -4.26 43.66
C GLY A 121 -68.07 -5.30 42.98
N GLN A 122 -68.63 -6.20 42.17
CA GLN A 122 -67.89 -7.21 41.41
C GLN A 122 -67.25 -6.56 40.18
N ARG A 123 -65.99 -6.88 39.90
CA ARG A 123 -65.15 -6.19 38.91
C ARG A 123 -65.22 -6.85 37.53
N LEU A 124 -65.44 -6.06 36.48
CA LEU A 124 -65.45 -6.55 35.09
C LEU A 124 -64.03 -6.87 34.63
N MET A 125 -63.85 -8.05 34.03
CA MET A 125 -62.58 -8.47 33.46
C MET A 125 -62.49 -8.10 31.98
N ALA A 126 -61.31 -7.64 31.56
CA ALA A 126 -60.97 -7.33 30.18
C ALA A 126 -59.60 -7.94 29.84
N ALA A 127 -59.40 -8.29 28.57
CA ALA A 127 -58.10 -8.70 28.07
C ALA A 127 -57.23 -7.47 27.79
N SER A 128 -55.93 -7.57 28.08
CA SER A 128 -54.93 -6.61 27.63
C SER A 128 -54.90 -6.56 26.10
N VAL A 129 -54.63 -5.39 25.52
CA VAL A 129 -54.57 -5.19 24.06
C VAL A 129 -53.20 -4.71 23.61
N ASP A 130 -52.74 -5.18 22.46
CA ASP A 130 -51.54 -4.64 21.81
C ASP A 130 -51.82 -3.30 21.10
N SER A 131 -50.78 -2.69 20.53
CA SER A 131 -50.89 -1.43 19.77
C SER A 131 -51.80 -1.51 18.53
N SER A 132 -52.20 -2.72 18.13
CA SER A 132 -53.12 -2.96 17.01
C SER A 132 -54.55 -3.26 17.47
N GLY A 133 -54.81 -3.25 18.78
CA GLY A 133 -56.14 -3.54 19.36
C GLY A 133 -56.47 -5.04 19.44
N LYS A 134 -55.49 -5.93 19.23
CA LYS A 134 -55.68 -7.38 19.37
C LYS A 134 -55.66 -7.77 20.85
N ALA A 135 -56.62 -8.59 21.28
CA ALA A 135 -56.70 -9.02 22.68
C ALA A 135 -55.71 -10.15 22.98
N ASN A 136 -55.06 -10.06 24.14
CA ASN A 136 -54.33 -11.16 24.75
C ASN A 136 -55.25 -11.88 25.76
N LEU A 137 -55.85 -12.99 25.33
CA LEU A 137 -56.80 -13.77 26.13
C LEU A 137 -56.14 -14.51 27.31
N ASP A 138 -54.81 -14.65 27.32
CA ASP A 138 -54.06 -15.25 28.42
C ASP A 138 -53.80 -14.25 29.57
N ASP A 139 -53.94 -12.94 29.29
CA ASP A 139 -53.72 -11.85 30.24
C ASP A 139 -55.02 -11.08 30.50
N MET A 140 -55.87 -11.67 31.36
CA MET A 140 -57.13 -11.07 31.80
C MET A 140 -56.93 -10.23 33.06
N ASN A 141 -57.18 -8.93 32.95
CA ASN A 141 -57.05 -7.95 34.02
C ASN A 141 -58.39 -7.31 34.35
N VAL A 142 -58.50 -6.71 35.53
CA VAL A 142 -59.67 -5.88 35.86
C VAL A 142 -59.68 -4.66 34.96
N LEU A 143 -60.81 -4.39 34.31
CA LEU A 143 -60.97 -3.19 33.50
C LEU A 143 -60.90 -1.96 34.39
N THR A 144 -59.78 -1.26 34.31
CA THR A 144 -59.50 -0.03 35.07
C THR A 144 -59.43 1.14 34.09
N ILE A 145 -60.11 2.24 34.40
CA ILE A 145 -60.09 3.48 33.62
C ILE A 145 -59.20 4.49 34.37
N PRO A 146 -57.92 4.70 34.04
CA PRO A 146 -57.03 5.54 34.84
C PRO A 146 -57.51 7.01 34.94
N GLN A 147 -57.37 7.65 36.12
CA GLN A 147 -57.71 9.08 36.32
C GLN A 147 -56.78 10.06 35.61
N LYS A 148 -55.50 9.71 35.52
CA LYS A 148 -54.44 10.57 35.02
C LYS A 148 -53.58 9.76 34.09
N THR A 149 -53.88 9.84 32.80
CA THR A 149 -52.83 9.77 31.80
C THR A 149 -53.01 10.97 30.91
N THR A 150 -52.38 12.07 31.34
CA THR A 150 -51.74 13.01 30.43
C THR A 150 -51.21 12.17 29.26
N GLY A 151 -51.62 12.42 28.02
CA GLY A 151 -50.87 11.87 26.89
C GLY A 151 -49.42 12.27 27.13
N MET A 152 -48.56 11.34 27.53
CA MET A 152 -47.22 11.70 28.00
C MET A 152 -46.54 12.46 26.87
N ALA A 153 -45.93 13.59 27.20
CA ALA A 153 -45.16 14.34 26.21
C ALA A 153 -44.20 13.37 25.52
N LYS A 154 -44.27 13.30 24.20
CA LYS A 154 -43.39 12.47 23.41
C LYS A 154 -42.35 13.37 22.77
N GLN A 155 -41.09 13.16 23.14
CA GLN A 155 -39.96 13.84 22.53
C GLN A 155 -39.88 13.50 21.03
N THR A 156 -39.61 14.50 20.19
CA THR A 156 -39.35 14.25 18.77
C THR A 156 -38.02 13.53 18.62
N SER A 157 -38.06 12.32 18.06
CA SER A 157 -36.88 11.50 17.78
C SER A 157 -36.65 11.35 16.27
N LYS A 158 -37.71 11.42 15.48
CA LYS A 158 -37.66 11.30 14.02
C LYS A 158 -38.44 12.42 13.35
N VAL A 159 -37.80 13.03 12.35
CA VAL A 159 -38.39 14.02 11.46
C VAL A 159 -38.31 13.45 10.05
N SER A 160 -39.45 13.31 9.36
CA SER A 160 -39.51 12.83 7.98
C SER A 160 -39.76 14.02 7.05
N LEU A 161 -38.81 14.30 6.17
CA LEU A 161 -38.88 15.36 5.16
C LEU A 161 -38.77 14.76 3.76
N GLY A 162 -39.82 14.95 2.96
CA GLY A 162 -39.79 14.75 1.52
C GLY A 162 -39.81 16.12 0.86
N LEU A 163 -38.74 16.47 0.16
CA LEU A 163 -38.56 17.79 -0.48
C LEU A 163 -38.24 17.60 -1.96
N ASN A 164 -38.73 18.49 -2.82
CA ASN A 164 -38.21 18.63 -4.16
C ASN A 164 -37.19 19.77 -4.19
N PHE A 165 -35.93 19.45 -4.53
CA PHE A 165 -34.87 20.41 -4.73
C PHE A 165 -34.86 20.92 -6.18
N PRO A 166 -34.77 22.24 -6.42
CA PRO A 166 -34.69 22.79 -7.77
C PRO A 166 -33.33 22.49 -8.40
N ALA A 167 -33.34 21.77 -9.53
CA ALA A 167 -32.12 21.37 -10.21
C ALA A 167 -31.31 22.56 -10.77
N ASP A 168 -31.99 23.67 -11.08
CA ASP A 168 -31.45 24.90 -11.65
C ASP A 168 -30.93 25.91 -10.60
N ALA A 169 -31.02 25.60 -9.31
CA ALA A 169 -30.50 26.48 -8.27
C ALA A 169 -29.00 26.78 -8.45
N GLU A 170 -28.61 28.02 -8.17
CA GLU A 170 -27.22 28.48 -8.22
C GLU A 170 -26.38 27.84 -7.10
N VAL A 171 -25.11 27.56 -7.40
CA VAL A 171 -24.14 27.06 -6.43
C VAL A 171 -23.61 28.22 -5.60
N ILE A 172 -23.68 28.10 -4.27
CA ILE A 172 -23.21 29.11 -3.32
C ILE A 172 -21.90 28.63 -2.69
N THR A 173 -20.84 29.43 -2.79
CA THR A 173 -19.51 29.15 -2.22
C THR A 173 -19.15 30.02 -1.02
N LYS A 174 -20.01 30.98 -0.65
CA LYS A 174 -19.83 31.82 0.53
C LYS A 174 -20.06 31.01 1.80
N ASP A 175 -19.39 31.38 2.89
CA ASP A 175 -19.63 30.79 4.21
C ASP A 175 -21.09 30.99 4.63
N PHE A 176 -21.69 29.93 5.17
CA PHE A 176 -23.09 29.93 5.55
C PHE A 176 -23.36 30.88 6.71
N ASN A 177 -24.36 31.76 6.56
CA ASN A 177 -24.86 32.62 7.63
C ASN A 177 -26.39 32.70 7.58
N ARG A 178 -27.07 32.17 8.61
CA ARG A 178 -28.54 32.14 8.68
C ARG A 178 -29.21 33.52 8.53
N ASN A 179 -28.51 34.60 8.88
CA ASN A 179 -29.05 35.96 8.84
C ASN A 179 -28.83 36.64 7.48
N ASP A 180 -28.05 36.02 6.59
CA ASP A 180 -27.76 36.50 5.25
C ASP A 180 -28.45 35.60 4.20
N PRO A 181 -29.51 36.09 3.52
CA PRO A 181 -30.26 35.31 2.55
C PRO A 181 -29.44 34.93 1.30
N ASP A 182 -28.31 35.58 1.04
CA ASP A 182 -27.44 35.26 -0.10
C ASP A 182 -26.54 34.04 0.18
N THR A 183 -26.56 33.49 1.40
CA THR A 183 -25.70 32.37 1.81
C THR A 183 -26.41 31.01 1.80
N TYR A 184 -27.69 30.96 1.45
CA TYR A 184 -28.44 29.71 1.31
C TYR A 184 -29.49 29.79 0.20
N ASN A 185 -29.81 28.66 -0.42
CA ASN A 185 -30.78 28.64 -1.51
C ASN A 185 -32.22 28.62 -0.99
N LYS A 186 -32.51 27.73 -0.02
CA LYS A 186 -33.87 27.48 0.50
C LYS A 186 -33.82 27.09 1.97
N SER A 187 -34.94 27.25 2.65
CA SER A 187 -35.08 26.86 4.06
C SER A 187 -36.47 26.28 4.33
N THR A 188 -36.56 25.35 5.26
CA THR A 188 -37.83 24.82 5.80
C THR A 188 -37.80 24.90 7.32
N ALA A 189 -38.97 24.97 7.94
CA ALA A 189 -39.07 24.94 9.39
C ALA A 189 -40.16 23.96 9.83
N LEU A 190 -39.96 23.33 10.97
CA LEU A 190 -40.94 22.48 11.64
C LEU A 190 -40.86 22.65 13.16
N THR A 191 -41.95 22.30 13.83
CA THR A 191 -41.99 22.29 15.29
C THR A 191 -41.57 20.92 15.82
N VAL A 192 -40.56 20.90 16.70
CA VAL A 192 -40.11 19.70 17.43
C VAL A 192 -40.41 19.84 18.92
N TYR A 193 -40.58 18.72 19.61
CA TYR A 193 -40.95 18.68 21.03
C TYR A 193 -39.81 18.09 21.87
N ASP A 194 -39.53 18.69 23.03
CA ASP A 194 -38.64 18.10 24.03
C ASP A 194 -39.34 16.99 24.85
N ALA A 195 -38.58 16.33 25.73
CA ALA A 195 -39.13 15.31 26.64
C ALA A 195 -40.18 15.86 27.63
N GLY A 196 -40.23 17.18 27.83
CA GLY A 196 -41.23 17.87 28.65
C GLY A 196 -42.44 18.37 27.85
N GLY A 197 -42.49 18.14 26.53
CA GLY A 197 -43.60 18.56 25.67
C GLY A 197 -43.54 20.03 25.24
N ASN A 198 -42.46 20.76 25.53
CA ASN A 198 -42.28 22.12 25.04
C ASN A 198 -41.92 22.08 23.55
N SER A 199 -42.51 22.99 22.78
CA SER A 199 -42.24 23.15 21.35
C SER A 199 -41.03 24.05 21.09
N TYR A 200 -40.18 23.64 20.16
CA TYR A 200 -39.07 24.42 19.60
C TYR A 200 -39.17 24.44 18.08
N LEU A 201 -38.77 25.55 17.47
CA LEU A 201 -38.70 25.66 16.02
C LEU A 201 -37.37 25.08 15.54
N ALA A 202 -37.43 24.00 14.75
CA ALA A 202 -36.30 23.46 14.02
C ALA A 202 -36.31 24.02 12.59
N SER A 203 -35.30 24.82 12.26
CA SER A 203 -35.11 25.41 10.92
C SER A 203 -33.97 24.69 10.20
N VAL A 204 -34.23 24.21 8.99
CA VAL A 204 -33.23 23.57 8.13
C VAL A 204 -32.96 24.47 6.93
N TYR A 205 -31.71 24.82 6.72
CA TYR A 205 -31.24 25.59 5.57
C TYR A 205 -30.53 24.68 4.59
N TYR A 206 -30.76 24.90 3.30
CA TYR A 206 -30.23 24.11 2.19
C TYR A 206 -29.39 25.00 1.28
N VAL A 207 -28.13 24.62 1.10
CA VAL A 207 -27.14 25.33 0.28
C VAL A 207 -26.64 24.39 -0.79
N LYS A 208 -26.76 24.74 -2.07
CA LYS A 208 -26.25 23.93 -3.16
C LYS A 208 -24.75 24.20 -3.32
N THR A 209 -23.94 23.16 -3.17
CA THR A 209 -22.47 23.24 -3.18
C THR A 209 -21.86 22.80 -4.51
N GLN A 210 -22.57 21.96 -5.28
CA GLN A 210 -22.06 21.43 -6.54
C GLN A 210 -23.17 21.10 -7.54
N ASN A 211 -22.91 21.41 -8.81
CA ASN A 211 -23.70 20.95 -9.96
C ASN A 211 -23.14 19.64 -10.52
N ALA A 212 -24.02 18.79 -11.05
CA ALA A 212 -23.59 17.62 -11.81
C ALA A 212 -22.84 18.03 -13.09
N SER A 213 -21.72 17.37 -13.36
CA SER A 213 -20.88 17.52 -14.55
C SER A 213 -20.55 16.15 -15.16
N GLN A 214 -19.88 16.11 -16.32
CA GLN A 214 -19.41 14.84 -16.89
C GLN A 214 -18.39 14.12 -16.01
N GLU A 215 -17.60 14.87 -15.22
CA GLU A 215 -16.59 14.30 -14.31
C GLU A 215 -17.20 13.88 -12.97
N THR A 216 -18.26 14.55 -12.53
CA THR A 216 -18.96 14.28 -11.27
C THR A 216 -20.47 14.27 -11.51
N PRO A 217 -21.09 13.09 -11.77
CA PRO A 217 -22.49 12.98 -12.20
C PRO A 217 -23.50 13.17 -11.05
N ASN A 218 -23.16 13.97 -10.04
CA ASN A 218 -23.93 14.13 -8.83
C ASN A 218 -24.14 15.62 -8.52
N ASN A 219 -25.34 15.95 -8.06
CA ASN A 219 -25.64 17.25 -7.47
C ASN A 219 -25.51 17.17 -5.95
N LYS A 220 -24.93 18.20 -5.33
CA LYS A 220 -24.72 18.21 -3.89
C LYS A 220 -25.34 19.42 -3.22
N TRP A 221 -25.90 19.15 -2.05
CA TRP A 221 -26.52 20.14 -1.18
C TRP A 221 -26.00 19.95 0.24
N GLN A 222 -25.59 21.03 0.87
CA GLN A 222 -25.23 21.07 2.27
C GLN A 222 -26.43 21.51 3.12
N THR A 223 -26.61 20.84 4.26
CA THR A 223 -27.70 21.15 5.21
C THR A 223 -27.17 21.73 6.51
N TYR A 224 -27.81 22.80 6.97
CA TYR A 224 -27.55 23.42 8.27
C TYR A 224 -28.83 23.41 9.10
N VAL A 225 -28.82 22.70 10.23
CA VAL A 225 -30.00 22.56 11.10
C VAL A 225 -29.84 23.41 12.34
N TYR A 226 -30.84 24.22 12.65
CA TYR A 226 -30.94 25.00 13.88
C TYR A 226 -32.14 24.52 14.68
N VAL A 227 -31.95 24.24 15.97
CA VAL A 227 -33.06 24.04 16.92
C VAL A 227 -33.09 25.24 17.85
N GLY A 228 -34.10 26.10 17.70
CA GLY A 228 -34.08 27.44 18.27
C GLY A 228 -32.91 28.25 17.70
N ASP A 229 -32.04 28.77 18.56
CA ASP A 229 -30.87 29.56 18.16
C ASP A 229 -29.57 28.75 17.97
N LYS A 230 -29.58 27.45 18.28
CA LYS A 230 -28.37 26.63 18.31
C LYS A 230 -28.21 25.82 17.03
N LEU A 231 -27.04 25.95 16.37
CA LEU A 231 -26.63 25.09 15.27
C LEU A 231 -26.42 23.67 15.77
N VAL A 232 -26.95 22.71 15.03
CA VAL A 232 -26.84 21.29 15.29
C VAL A 232 -26.22 20.66 14.07
N ASN A 233 -25.02 20.13 14.23
CA ASN A 233 -24.34 19.47 13.14
C ASN A 233 -24.96 18.10 12.89
N ALA A 234 -24.98 17.68 11.63
CA ALA A 234 -25.25 16.30 11.30
C ALA A 234 -24.09 15.42 11.75
N SER A 235 -24.41 14.21 12.20
CA SER A 235 -23.43 13.18 12.49
C SER A 235 -22.76 12.72 11.20
N LEU A 236 -21.55 12.17 11.33
CA LEU A 236 -20.86 11.58 10.20
C LEU A 236 -21.60 10.35 9.70
N GLN A 237 -21.72 10.26 8.37
CA GLN A 237 -22.23 9.09 7.68
C GLN A 237 -21.13 8.54 6.79
N GLN A 238 -20.87 7.24 6.88
CA GLN A 238 -19.91 6.59 5.99
C GLN A 238 -20.43 6.68 4.55
N ALA A 239 -19.51 6.90 3.60
CA ALA A 239 -19.83 6.91 2.20
C ALA A 239 -20.37 5.54 1.77
N THR A 240 -21.43 5.52 0.96
CA THR A 240 -22.01 4.28 0.44
C THR A 240 -22.09 4.30 -1.07
N ASN A 241 -22.00 3.11 -1.68
CA ASN A 241 -22.23 2.97 -3.12
C ASN A 241 -23.72 3.09 -3.48
N THR A 242 -24.03 2.97 -4.77
CA THR A 242 -25.41 3.00 -5.28
C THR A 242 -26.32 1.91 -4.70
N LEU A 243 -25.74 0.82 -4.17
CA LEU A 243 -26.45 -0.27 -3.48
C LEU A 243 -26.60 -0.05 -1.96
N GLY A 244 -25.95 0.98 -1.40
CA GLY A 244 -26.00 1.29 0.03
C GLY A 244 -24.93 0.57 0.87
N GLU A 245 -23.86 0.07 0.25
CA GLU A 245 -22.75 -0.62 0.93
C GLU A 245 -21.64 0.37 1.30
N ASP A 246 -21.08 0.22 2.50
CA ASP A 246 -20.01 1.06 3.04
C ASP A 246 -18.74 1.05 2.15
N MET A 247 -18.19 2.24 1.92
CA MET A 247 -17.02 2.49 1.08
C MET A 247 -15.75 2.67 1.89
N TYR A 248 -14.64 2.14 1.36
CA TYR A 248 -13.31 2.24 1.91
C TYR A 248 -12.32 2.74 0.86
N VAL A 249 -11.28 3.44 1.29
CA VAL A 249 -10.18 3.94 0.46
C VAL A 249 -8.85 3.42 0.96
N ASN A 250 -7.95 3.04 0.05
CA ASN A 250 -6.57 2.69 0.42
C ASN A 250 -5.63 3.90 0.33
N LYS A 251 -4.35 3.70 0.67
CA LYS A 251 -3.33 4.78 0.60
C LYS A 251 -3.09 5.35 -0.81
N TYR A 252 -3.53 4.65 -1.85
CA TYR A 252 -3.43 5.05 -3.26
C TYR A 252 -4.72 5.66 -3.82
N GLY A 253 -5.74 5.84 -2.97
CA GLY A 253 -7.02 6.43 -3.35
C GLY A 253 -7.96 5.51 -4.12
N GLU A 254 -7.67 4.20 -4.17
CA GLU A 254 -8.59 3.22 -4.73
C GLU A 254 -9.79 3.04 -3.80
N LEU A 255 -11.00 3.14 -4.36
CA LEU A 255 -12.26 2.99 -3.65
C LEU A 255 -12.81 1.57 -3.82
N LYS A 256 -13.20 0.93 -2.71
CA LYS A 256 -13.74 -0.43 -2.69
C LYS A 256 -14.93 -0.53 -1.74
N ALA A 257 -16.02 -1.19 -2.17
CA ALA A 257 -17.18 -1.42 -1.31
C ALA A 257 -16.92 -2.62 -0.39
N LYS A 258 -17.59 -2.67 0.77
CA LYS A 258 -17.42 -3.74 1.77
C LYS A 258 -17.59 -5.17 1.21
N SER A 259 -18.48 -5.36 0.23
CA SER A 259 -18.76 -6.65 -0.41
C SER A 259 -17.70 -7.09 -1.43
N ASP A 260 -16.86 -6.17 -1.90
CA ASP A 260 -15.79 -6.47 -2.86
C ASP A 260 -14.58 -7.13 -2.20
N PHE A 261 -14.48 -7.10 -0.86
CA PHE A 261 -13.46 -7.81 -0.08
C PHE A 261 -13.83 -9.29 0.00
N LYS A 262 -13.19 -10.12 -0.83
CA LYS A 262 -13.60 -11.52 -1.04
C LYS A 262 -12.60 -12.52 -0.48
N THR A 263 -11.32 -12.16 -0.37
CA THR A 263 -10.30 -13.08 0.16
C THR A 263 -10.18 -12.99 1.68
N PRO A 264 -9.78 -14.08 2.37
CA PRO A 264 -9.55 -14.04 3.81
C PRO A 264 -8.50 -13.01 4.24
N GLU A 265 -7.46 -12.78 3.42
CA GLU A 265 -6.45 -11.76 3.69
C GLU A 265 -7.06 -10.35 3.62
N GLU A 266 -7.84 -10.06 2.57
CA GLU A 266 -8.53 -8.79 2.39
C GLU A 266 -9.52 -8.49 3.52
N ILE A 267 -10.25 -9.50 3.99
CA ILE A 267 -11.19 -9.37 5.10
C ILE A 267 -10.46 -9.16 6.42
N ALA A 268 -9.31 -9.81 6.63
CA ALA A 268 -8.47 -9.60 7.82
C ALA A 268 -7.88 -8.18 7.86
N GLU A 269 -7.42 -7.66 6.71
CA GLU A 269 -6.95 -6.28 6.57
C GLU A 269 -8.07 -5.27 6.87
N LEU A 270 -9.26 -5.47 6.30
CA LEU A 270 -10.43 -4.65 6.59
C LEU A 270 -10.79 -4.70 8.09
N ASN A 271 -10.77 -5.90 8.68
CA ASN A 271 -11.12 -6.09 10.08
C ASN A 271 -10.13 -5.42 11.05
N SER A 272 -8.83 -5.39 10.70
CA SER A 272 -7.80 -4.70 11.48
C SER A 272 -8.07 -3.20 11.63
N SER A 273 -8.73 -2.62 10.63
CA SER A 273 -9.04 -1.18 10.53
C SER A 273 -10.14 -0.74 11.51
N PHE A 274 -11.05 -1.62 11.91
CA PHE A 274 -12.11 -1.29 12.87
C PHE A 274 -11.60 -1.15 14.32
N SER A 275 -10.46 -1.77 14.64
CA SER A 275 -9.91 -1.75 16.00
C SER A 275 -8.99 -0.56 16.28
N LYS A 276 -8.61 0.20 15.25
CA LYS A 276 -7.59 1.24 15.30
C LYS A 276 -8.17 2.59 14.91
N LYS A 277 -7.53 3.65 15.40
CA LYS A 277 -7.79 5.01 14.94
C LYS A 277 -7.34 5.11 13.48
N THR A 278 -8.15 5.69 12.60
CA THR A 278 -7.85 5.88 11.19
C THR A 278 -7.89 7.36 10.82
N ILE A 279 -7.29 7.73 9.70
CA ILE A 279 -7.39 9.10 9.18
C ILE A 279 -8.77 9.27 8.58
N LYS A 280 -9.43 10.39 8.88
CA LYS A 280 -10.71 10.72 8.25
C LYS A 280 -10.46 11.18 6.81
N PHE A 281 -11.03 10.45 5.86
CA PHE A 281 -11.09 10.84 4.45
C PHE A 281 -12.51 11.23 4.08
N SER A 282 -12.65 12.37 3.41
CA SER A 282 -13.90 12.76 2.74
C SER A 282 -13.88 12.22 1.31
N LEU A 283 -15.01 11.70 0.82
CA LEU A 283 -15.15 11.22 -0.56
C LEU A 283 -14.79 12.31 -1.58
N ASP A 284 -15.00 13.57 -1.21
CA ASP A 284 -14.81 14.74 -2.08
C ASP A 284 -13.35 15.14 -2.26
N ASN A 285 -12.51 14.77 -1.30
CA ASN A 285 -11.08 15.10 -1.29
C ASN A 285 -10.22 14.06 -2.03
N LEU A 286 -10.85 13.13 -2.75
CA LEU A 286 -10.19 12.09 -3.55
C LEU A 286 -10.05 12.50 -5.02
N THR A 287 -9.42 13.65 -5.27
CA THR A 287 -9.30 14.26 -6.62
C THR A 287 -7.87 14.52 -7.09
N ASP A 288 -6.86 14.43 -6.21
CA ASP A 288 -5.44 14.64 -6.54
C ASP A 288 -4.85 13.42 -7.27
N ILE A 289 -5.11 13.31 -8.56
CA ILE A 289 -4.56 12.25 -9.43
C ILE A 289 -3.10 12.57 -9.74
N ARG A 290 -2.20 11.62 -9.39
CA ARG A 290 -0.77 11.70 -9.64
C ARG A 290 -0.31 10.51 -10.48
N THR A 291 0.66 10.74 -11.34
CA THR A 291 1.35 9.67 -12.06
C THR A 291 2.37 9.00 -11.12
N SER A 292 2.41 7.68 -11.12
CA SER A 292 3.42 6.93 -10.38
C SER A 292 4.82 7.29 -10.87
N GLN A 293 5.76 7.47 -9.95
CA GLN A 293 7.13 7.88 -10.25
C GLN A 293 8.14 6.79 -9.85
N PRO A 294 9.28 6.65 -10.56
CA PRO A 294 10.39 5.81 -10.13
C PRO A 294 11.18 6.46 -8.98
N ALA A 295 11.89 5.65 -8.20
CA ALA A 295 12.87 6.12 -7.25
C ALA A 295 13.98 6.87 -8.01
N THR A 296 14.24 8.12 -7.61
CA THR A 296 15.13 9.02 -8.34
C THR A 296 16.21 9.58 -7.43
N VAL A 297 17.47 9.42 -7.81
CA VAL A 297 18.63 10.01 -7.13
C VAL A 297 19.26 11.03 -8.06
N THR A 298 19.53 12.23 -7.56
CA THR A 298 20.20 13.28 -8.33
C THR A 298 21.65 13.38 -7.86
N ALA A 299 22.58 13.35 -8.81
CA ALA A 299 24.00 13.62 -8.55
C ALA A 299 24.24 15.06 -8.10
N GLY A 300 25.45 15.39 -7.67
CA GLY A 300 25.84 16.79 -7.51
C GLY A 300 26.18 17.46 -8.84
N LEU A 301 26.82 18.62 -8.75
CA LEU A 301 27.07 19.49 -9.91
C LEU A 301 28.10 18.86 -10.88
N ALA A 302 27.73 18.73 -12.16
CA ALA A 302 28.51 18.17 -13.27
C ALA A 302 28.53 19.15 -14.46
N THR A 303 29.43 20.14 -14.36
CA THR A 303 29.64 21.25 -15.30
C THR A 303 30.47 20.84 -16.52
N ASP A 304 30.43 21.65 -17.58
CA ASP A 304 31.26 21.53 -18.79
C ASP A 304 31.09 20.26 -19.64
N LEU A 305 29.92 19.61 -19.53
CA LEU A 305 29.58 18.41 -20.31
C LEU A 305 28.82 18.68 -21.61
N GLY A 306 28.05 19.77 -21.68
CA GLY A 306 27.22 20.13 -22.84
C GLY A 306 26.24 19.05 -23.30
N THR A 307 25.57 19.29 -24.43
CA THR A 307 24.66 18.33 -25.10
C THR A 307 25.05 18.05 -26.55
N GLY A 308 26.04 18.78 -27.09
CA GLY A 308 26.53 18.64 -28.45
C GLY A 308 27.63 17.59 -28.60
N SER A 309 27.84 17.09 -29.82
CA SER A 309 28.85 16.07 -30.15
C SER A 309 30.31 16.53 -30.01
N ASN A 310 30.57 17.82 -29.78
CA ASN A 310 31.91 18.39 -29.58
C ASN A 310 32.20 18.80 -28.12
N ASP A 311 31.21 18.65 -27.23
CA ASP A 311 31.28 18.98 -25.82
C ASP A 311 31.50 17.72 -24.98
N GLY A 312 32.03 17.89 -23.76
CA GLY A 312 32.15 16.82 -22.78
C GLY A 312 33.53 16.16 -22.66
N ILE A 313 33.52 14.91 -22.20
CA ILE A 313 34.73 14.19 -21.76
C ILE A 313 35.36 13.48 -22.94
N ASP A 314 36.64 13.76 -23.17
CA ASP A 314 37.45 13.05 -24.17
C ASP A 314 38.10 11.83 -23.52
N PHE A 315 37.52 10.65 -23.75
CA PHE A 315 37.99 9.40 -23.18
C PHE A 315 39.32 8.95 -23.78
N ALA A 316 39.71 9.45 -24.97
CA ALA A 316 41.02 9.16 -25.56
C ALA A 316 42.18 9.81 -24.78
N ASN A 317 41.92 10.88 -24.03
CA ASN A 317 42.92 11.48 -23.14
C ASN A 317 43.32 10.54 -21.99
N TYR A 318 42.43 9.63 -21.58
CA TYR A 318 42.74 8.65 -20.54
C TYR A 318 43.63 7.50 -21.05
N GLU A 319 43.80 7.39 -22.37
CA GLU A 319 44.70 6.41 -22.99
C GLU A 319 46.17 6.86 -22.97
N LYS A 320 46.41 8.18 -23.03
CA LYS A 320 47.74 8.80 -23.22
C LYS A 320 48.22 9.65 -22.05
N LEU A 321 47.39 9.87 -21.02
CA LEU A 321 47.86 10.48 -19.79
C LEU A 321 48.90 9.56 -19.13
N ASN A 322 50.16 10.01 -19.10
CA ASN A 322 51.21 9.29 -18.41
C ASN A 322 50.90 9.29 -16.91
N LYS A 323 51.20 8.16 -16.26
CA LYS A 323 51.17 8.02 -14.81
C LYS A 323 52.06 9.03 -14.08
N SER A 324 52.84 9.87 -14.78
CA SER A 324 53.47 11.07 -14.22
C SER A 324 52.45 12.00 -13.55
N ASP A 325 51.26 12.15 -14.10
CA ASP A 325 50.22 13.04 -13.56
C ASP A 325 49.55 12.39 -12.34
N LEU A 326 49.42 11.06 -12.36
CA LEU A 326 49.03 10.22 -11.22
C LEU A 326 50.14 10.08 -10.15
N LEU A 327 51.41 10.20 -10.53
CA LEU A 327 52.57 10.22 -9.63
C LEU A 327 52.68 11.56 -8.91
N PHE A 328 52.15 12.65 -9.47
CA PHE A 328 51.93 13.87 -8.70
C PHE A 328 50.80 13.70 -7.67
N ASN A 329 49.78 12.87 -7.93
CA ASN A 329 48.78 12.48 -6.93
C ASN A 329 49.28 11.45 -5.90
N GLN A 330 50.32 10.67 -6.20
CA GLN A 330 50.94 9.70 -5.26
C GLN A 330 52.26 10.20 -4.63
N GLY A 331 52.77 11.30 -5.14
CA GLY A 331 54.00 11.98 -4.75
C GLY A 331 53.72 13.42 -4.34
N SER A 332 52.62 13.65 -3.63
CA SER A 332 52.59 14.75 -2.69
C SER A 332 53.30 14.32 -1.42
N SER A 333 53.77 15.29 -0.64
CA SER A 333 54.23 14.95 0.70
C SER A 333 53.11 14.23 1.45
N ALA A 334 53.49 13.26 2.26
CA ALA A 334 52.57 12.52 3.09
C ALA A 334 53.13 12.40 4.51
N VAL A 335 52.25 12.09 5.45
CA VAL A 335 52.62 11.73 6.81
C VAL A 335 51.94 10.41 7.14
N THR A 336 52.74 9.43 7.55
CA THR A 336 52.26 8.12 7.97
C THR A 336 52.16 8.07 9.50
N TYR A 337 50.96 7.78 10.00
CA TYR A 337 50.64 7.59 11.41
C TYR A 337 50.52 6.10 11.70
N GLY A 338 51.32 5.58 12.63
CA GLY A 338 51.24 4.20 13.09
C GLY A 338 50.20 4.05 14.20
N LEU A 339 49.00 3.63 13.81
CA LEU A 339 47.92 3.22 14.72
C LEU A 339 48.21 1.82 15.23
N GLU A 340 48.06 1.62 16.54
CA GLU A 340 48.28 0.31 17.15
C GLU A 340 47.06 -0.59 16.91
N SER A 341 47.29 -1.89 16.71
CA SER A 341 46.23 -2.91 16.57
C SER A 341 46.15 -3.88 17.76
N VAL A 342 47.05 -3.72 18.74
CA VAL A 342 47.18 -4.61 19.91
C VAL A 342 47.25 -3.77 21.19
N GLY A 343 46.49 -4.14 22.23
CA GLY A 343 46.51 -3.47 23.54
C GLY A 343 45.51 -2.31 23.74
N LEU A 344 44.58 -2.12 22.80
CA LEU A 344 43.48 -1.16 22.88
C LEU A 344 42.25 -1.75 23.59
N LYS A 345 41.47 -0.91 24.27
CA LYS A 345 40.20 -1.30 24.90
C LYS A 345 39.04 -1.14 23.91
N SER A 346 37.95 -1.86 24.13
CA SER A 346 36.73 -1.84 23.30
C SER A 346 35.97 -0.49 23.28
N ALA A 347 36.41 0.50 24.04
CA ALA A 347 35.83 1.86 24.11
C ALA A 347 36.76 2.95 23.55
N ASP A 348 37.94 2.60 23.04
CA ASP A 348 38.92 3.58 22.58
C ASP A 348 38.54 4.11 21.18
N GLU A 349 38.10 5.36 21.11
CA GLU A 349 37.80 6.08 19.86
C GLU A 349 39.06 6.67 19.20
N VAL A 350 39.00 6.91 17.88
CA VAL A 350 40.01 7.68 17.15
C VAL A 350 39.43 9.02 16.74
N SER A 351 40.15 10.11 17.02
CA SER A 351 39.76 11.47 16.65
C SER A 351 40.89 12.17 15.91
N VAL A 352 40.55 12.85 14.82
CA VAL A 352 41.52 13.52 13.94
C VAL A 352 41.09 14.96 13.68
N LYS A 353 41.97 15.91 14.01
CA LYS A 353 41.77 17.34 13.76
C LYS A 353 42.76 17.81 12.70
N PHE A 354 42.28 18.47 11.63
CA PHE A 354 43.08 18.79 10.44
C PHE A 354 43.20 20.30 10.12
N SER A 355 42.88 21.18 11.08
CA SER A 355 43.28 22.60 11.12
C SER A 355 43.03 23.17 12.54
N LYS A 356 43.57 24.35 12.86
CA LYS A 356 43.47 24.94 14.22
C LYS A 356 42.01 25.20 14.67
N ASP A 357 41.13 25.50 13.71
CA ASP A 357 39.75 25.94 13.95
C ASP A 357 38.68 24.93 13.48
N ALA A 358 39.06 23.76 12.95
CA ALA A 358 38.12 22.71 12.51
C ALA A 358 37.67 21.80 13.65
N GLU A 359 36.39 21.38 13.62
CA GLU A 359 35.85 20.32 14.47
C GLU A 359 36.56 18.98 14.19
N PRO A 360 36.92 18.17 15.21
CA PRO A 360 37.58 16.89 15.01
C PRO A 360 36.67 15.86 14.33
N VAL A 361 37.20 15.11 13.37
CA VAL A 361 36.54 13.92 12.81
C VAL A 361 36.69 12.79 13.82
N LYS A 362 35.57 12.42 14.46
CA LYS A 362 35.51 11.32 15.44
C LYS A 362 35.06 10.03 14.76
N VAL A 363 35.77 8.95 15.02
CA VAL A 363 35.49 7.62 14.48
C VAL A 363 35.17 6.69 15.65
N PRO A 364 33.88 6.31 15.83
CA PRO A 364 33.45 5.44 16.91
C PRO A 364 33.92 3.99 16.68
N THR A 365 33.75 3.16 17.70
CA THR A 365 34.10 1.73 17.64
C THR A 365 33.18 0.97 16.68
N VAL A 366 33.74 -0.03 16.00
CA VAL A 366 33.04 -0.88 15.03
C VAL A 366 32.94 -2.28 15.64
N ASP A 367 31.73 -2.78 15.85
CA ASP A 367 31.46 -4.12 16.41
C ASP A 367 32.14 -4.41 17.77
N GLY A 368 32.27 -3.39 18.62
CA GLY A 368 32.91 -3.53 19.95
C GLY A 368 34.43 -3.66 19.90
N LEU A 369 35.05 -3.44 18.73
CA LEU A 369 36.48 -3.37 18.51
C LEU A 369 36.89 -1.91 18.22
N PRO A 370 38.12 -1.51 18.61
CA PRO A 370 38.66 -0.19 18.25
C PRO A 370 38.73 -0.03 16.73
N PRO A 371 38.47 1.17 16.18
CA PRO A 371 38.40 1.40 14.75
C PRO A 371 39.75 1.13 14.07
N SER A 372 39.73 0.46 12.91
CA SER A 372 40.93 0.15 12.14
C SER A 372 41.46 1.39 11.41
N ALA A 373 42.71 1.36 10.92
CA ALA A 373 43.24 2.44 10.09
C ALA A 373 42.38 2.68 8.83
N LEU A 374 41.75 1.62 8.30
CA LEU A 374 40.82 1.70 7.17
C LEU A 374 39.53 2.43 7.52
N ASP A 375 38.97 2.19 8.70
CA ASP A 375 37.76 2.87 9.17
C ASP A 375 38.04 4.37 9.39
N VAL A 376 39.22 4.69 9.91
CA VAL A 376 39.67 6.07 10.07
C VAL A 376 39.90 6.76 8.73
N ALA A 377 40.55 6.09 7.78
CA ALA A 377 40.77 6.63 6.43
C ALA A 377 39.45 6.88 5.69
N LYS A 378 38.47 5.98 5.83
CA LYS A 378 37.12 6.15 5.28
C LYS A 378 36.42 7.37 5.89
N ALA A 379 36.41 7.48 7.21
CA ALA A 379 35.77 8.60 7.90
C ALA A 379 36.41 9.95 7.54
N LEU A 380 37.73 9.99 7.38
CA LEU A 380 38.46 11.18 6.94
C LEU A 380 38.12 11.58 5.50
N ASN A 381 38.13 10.62 4.57
CA ASN A 381 37.82 10.90 3.16
C ASN A 381 36.34 11.24 2.92
N LEU A 382 35.44 10.87 3.84
CA LEU A 382 34.04 11.30 3.83
C LEU A 382 33.87 12.76 4.29
N ASN A 383 34.83 13.33 5.02
CA ASN A 383 34.77 14.72 5.44
C ASN A 383 35.17 15.64 4.27
N ALA A 384 34.21 16.41 3.76
CA ALA A 384 34.41 17.29 2.60
C ALA A 384 35.55 18.31 2.77
N SER A 385 35.76 18.82 3.99
CA SER A 385 36.85 19.78 4.26
C SER A 385 38.21 19.08 4.25
N PHE A 386 38.31 17.86 4.76
CA PHE A 386 39.53 17.04 4.66
C PHE A 386 39.81 16.63 3.22
N ALA A 387 38.81 16.07 2.52
CA ALA A 387 38.93 15.57 1.15
C ALA A 387 39.21 16.66 0.11
N SER A 388 39.05 17.94 0.46
CA SER A 388 39.43 19.07 -0.40
C SER A 388 40.94 19.29 -0.47
N SER A 389 41.68 18.88 0.56
CA SER A 389 43.11 19.22 0.74
C SER A 389 43.99 17.99 0.95
N TYR A 390 43.42 16.88 1.42
CA TYR A 390 44.13 15.67 1.80
C TYR A 390 43.37 14.42 1.36
N VAL A 391 44.10 13.33 1.13
CA VAL A 391 43.57 11.98 0.96
C VAL A 391 44.18 11.08 2.02
N ALA A 392 43.33 10.41 2.79
CA ALA A 392 43.72 9.40 3.75
C ALA A 392 43.73 8.02 3.07
N GLN A 393 44.77 7.25 3.31
CA GLN A 393 44.93 5.89 2.80
C GLN A 393 45.35 4.99 3.95
N ALA A 394 44.77 3.80 4.01
CA ALA A 394 45.14 2.78 4.96
C ALA A 394 45.44 1.50 4.19
N ALA A 395 46.68 1.38 3.73
CA ALA A 395 47.07 0.23 2.94
C ALA A 395 47.33 -0.97 3.88
N SER A 396 46.82 -2.13 3.50
CA SER A 396 47.16 -3.39 4.17
C SER A 396 48.48 -3.88 3.62
N LYS A 397 49.38 -4.29 4.51
CA LYS A 397 50.70 -4.78 4.16
C LYS A 397 50.96 -6.12 4.82
N VAL A 398 51.49 -7.07 4.05
CA VAL A 398 52.02 -8.32 4.58
C VAL A 398 53.47 -8.46 4.16
N THR A 399 54.33 -8.73 5.13
CA THR A 399 55.74 -9.01 4.89
C THR A 399 56.01 -10.50 5.11
N MET A 400 56.57 -11.15 4.09
CA MET A 400 57.03 -12.54 4.13
C MET A 400 58.56 -12.54 4.23
N GLU A 401 59.07 -12.86 5.41
CA GLU A 401 60.50 -12.74 5.73
C GLU A 401 61.29 -13.98 5.28
N GLY A 402 62.48 -13.79 4.70
CA GLY A 402 63.49 -14.86 4.53
C GLY A 402 63.33 -15.80 3.32
N ILE A 403 62.88 -15.30 2.16
CA ILE A 403 62.69 -16.11 0.96
C ILE A 403 63.99 -16.19 0.14
N THR A 404 64.46 -17.41 -0.17
CA THR A 404 65.66 -17.64 -0.98
C THR A 404 65.47 -18.76 -2.00
N PHE A 405 66.10 -18.60 -3.17
CA PHE A 405 66.16 -19.60 -4.23
C PHE A 405 67.20 -20.69 -3.90
N GLY A 406 67.06 -21.87 -4.52
CA GLY A 406 67.93 -23.01 -4.23
C GLY A 406 69.39 -22.77 -4.64
N THR A 407 70.34 -23.16 -3.79
CA THR A 407 71.78 -23.16 -4.11
C THR A 407 72.31 -24.60 -4.27
N PRO A 408 73.28 -24.89 -5.17
CA PRO A 408 74.09 -23.95 -5.97
C PRO A 408 73.46 -23.53 -7.31
N THR A 409 72.33 -24.13 -7.71
CA THR A 409 71.68 -23.86 -9.02
C THR A 409 70.25 -23.34 -8.79
N ALA A 410 70.08 -22.02 -8.81
CA ALA A 410 68.76 -21.38 -8.71
C ALA A 410 67.95 -21.61 -9.99
N SER A 411 66.68 -21.99 -9.87
CA SER A 411 65.79 -22.20 -11.02
C SER A 411 64.52 -21.35 -10.95
N VAL A 412 64.01 -20.95 -12.11
CA VAL A 412 62.71 -20.29 -12.26
C VAL A 412 61.53 -21.20 -11.90
N THR A 413 61.78 -22.48 -11.59
CA THR A 413 60.75 -23.46 -11.17
C THR A 413 60.83 -23.81 -9.69
N ASP A 414 61.68 -23.12 -8.90
CA ASP A 414 61.92 -23.44 -7.49
C ASP A 414 60.66 -23.32 -6.61
N PHE A 415 59.72 -22.46 -6.99
CA PHE A 415 58.42 -22.27 -6.33
C PHE A 415 57.27 -22.81 -7.20
N SER A 416 56.27 -23.44 -6.57
CA SER A 416 55.23 -24.21 -7.26
C SER A 416 53.88 -23.52 -7.28
N SER A 417 53.46 -22.96 -6.14
CA SER A 417 52.20 -22.27 -5.98
C SER A 417 52.27 -21.17 -4.93
N PHE A 418 51.36 -20.22 -5.04
CA PHE A 418 51.15 -19.14 -4.10
C PHE A 418 49.66 -18.94 -3.88
N THR A 419 49.23 -18.88 -2.63
CA THR A 419 47.82 -18.60 -2.28
C THR A 419 47.74 -17.37 -1.40
N MET A 420 46.71 -16.55 -1.59
CA MET A 420 46.43 -15.40 -0.74
C MET A 420 44.94 -15.09 -0.78
N THR A 421 44.37 -14.76 0.37
CA THR A 421 43.01 -14.22 0.47
C THR A 421 43.07 -12.70 0.57
N VAL A 422 42.43 -12.02 -0.38
CA VAL A 422 42.29 -10.56 -0.44
C VAL A 422 40.82 -10.22 -0.21
N GLY A 423 40.51 -9.63 0.94
CA GLY A 423 39.11 -9.46 1.36
C GLY A 423 38.43 -10.82 1.54
N SER A 424 37.44 -11.12 0.69
CA SER A 424 36.73 -12.42 0.65
C SER A 424 37.19 -13.34 -0.49
N LYS A 425 38.03 -12.86 -1.44
CA LYS A 425 38.46 -13.61 -2.63
C LYS A 425 39.78 -14.31 -2.36
N THR A 426 39.85 -15.62 -2.61
CA THR A 426 41.11 -16.39 -2.51
C THR A 426 41.75 -16.51 -3.90
N LEU A 427 42.94 -15.92 -4.03
CA LEU A 427 43.76 -15.95 -5.24
C LEU A 427 44.72 -17.15 -5.15
N ASN A 428 44.58 -18.10 -6.08
CA ASN A 428 45.38 -19.32 -6.13
C ASN A 428 46.22 -19.35 -7.40
N LEU A 429 47.52 -19.11 -7.26
CA LEU A 429 48.47 -19.16 -8.36
C LEU A 429 49.15 -20.52 -8.39
N THR A 430 49.11 -21.18 -9.55
CA THR A 430 49.82 -22.44 -9.80
C THR A 430 50.85 -22.27 -10.93
N ALA A 431 51.88 -23.13 -10.94
CA ALA A 431 52.93 -23.14 -11.96
C ALA A 431 53.66 -21.79 -12.10
N LEU A 432 54.16 -21.25 -10.98
CA LEU A 432 54.94 -20.01 -10.96
C LEU A 432 56.23 -20.17 -11.79
N LYS A 433 56.46 -19.23 -12.71
CA LYS A 433 57.64 -19.17 -13.59
C LYS A 433 58.15 -17.74 -13.74
N PRO A 434 58.86 -17.18 -12.75
CA PRO A 434 59.48 -15.88 -12.89
C PRO A 434 60.45 -15.81 -14.08
N SER A 435 60.61 -14.61 -14.64
CA SER A 435 61.53 -14.36 -15.77
C SER A 435 63.02 -14.52 -15.40
N ALA A 436 63.34 -14.46 -14.10
CA ALA A 436 64.67 -14.70 -13.56
C ALA A 436 64.55 -15.40 -12.19
N ALA A 437 65.50 -16.29 -11.86
CA ALA A 437 65.55 -17.03 -10.59
C ALA A 437 66.09 -16.14 -9.44
N THR A 438 65.41 -15.02 -9.20
CA THR A 438 65.73 -14.00 -8.20
C THR A 438 64.46 -13.58 -7.46
N PRO A 439 64.54 -13.11 -6.19
CA PRO A 439 63.39 -12.57 -5.47
C PRO A 439 62.65 -11.47 -6.25
N GLU A 440 63.36 -10.63 -7.00
CA GLU A 440 62.80 -9.59 -7.85
C GLU A 440 62.02 -10.16 -9.03
N GLY A 441 62.55 -11.20 -9.68
CA GLY A 441 61.85 -11.93 -10.74
C GLY A 441 60.56 -12.58 -10.21
N LEU A 442 60.61 -13.14 -9.00
CA LEU A 442 59.43 -13.72 -8.32
C LEU A 442 58.39 -12.66 -7.97
N ALA A 443 58.82 -11.51 -7.45
CA ALA A 443 57.92 -10.40 -7.11
C ALA A 443 57.18 -9.86 -8.35
N VAL A 444 57.87 -9.72 -9.48
CA VAL A 444 57.26 -9.25 -10.75
C VAL A 444 56.22 -10.24 -11.26
N GLU A 445 56.53 -11.54 -11.23
CA GLU A 445 55.60 -12.59 -11.68
C GLU A 445 54.38 -12.69 -10.77
N LEU A 446 54.59 -12.68 -9.44
CA LEU A 446 53.50 -12.67 -8.47
C LEU A 446 52.63 -11.43 -8.63
N GLN A 447 53.22 -10.24 -8.77
CA GLN A 447 52.44 -9.02 -8.99
C GLN A 447 51.60 -9.11 -10.26
N LYS A 448 52.20 -9.52 -11.39
CA LYS A 448 51.48 -9.62 -12.67
C LYS A 448 50.30 -10.59 -12.55
N ARG A 449 50.53 -11.77 -12.00
CA ARG A 449 49.50 -12.81 -11.87
C ARG A 449 48.45 -12.49 -10.83
N LEU A 450 48.84 -11.98 -9.66
CA LEU A 450 47.88 -11.58 -8.63
C LEU A 450 46.94 -10.50 -9.14
N ARG A 451 47.43 -9.53 -9.92
CA ARG A 451 46.56 -8.52 -10.56
C ARG A 451 45.64 -9.12 -11.61
N SER A 452 46.13 -10.07 -12.42
CA SER A 452 45.30 -10.74 -13.42
C SER A 452 44.16 -11.54 -12.79
N GLU A 453 44.44 -12.23 -11.68
CA GLU A 453 43.44 -13.00 -10.93
C GLU A 453 42.54 -12.12 -10.05
N ASP A 454 42.99 -10.91 -9.71
CA ASP A 454 42.22 -9.85 -9.04
C ASP A 454 41.56 -8.91 -10.07
N ASP A 455 40.99 -9.48 -11.13
CA ASP A 455 40.18 -8.78 -12.14
C ASP A 455 40.90 -7.61 -12.83
N GLY A 456 42.23 -7.69 -12.93
CA GLY A 456 43.08 -6.65 -13.50
C GLY A 456 43.33 -5.45 -12.58
N ASN A 457 42.97 -5.54 -11.30
CA ASN A 457 43.15 -4.46 -10.33
C ASN A 457 44.65 -4.16 -10.12
N THR A 458 45.04 -2.89 -10.21
CA THR A 458 46.44 -2.46 -10.08
C THR A 458 46.87 -2.16 -8.63
N ASP A 459 45.95 -2.27 -7.67
CA ASP A 459 46.15 -1.89 -6.27
C ASP A 459 47.03 -2.86 -5.47
N LEU A 460 47.12 -4.12 -5.90
CA LEU A 460 48.07 -5.08 -5.35
C LEU A 460 49.46 -4.81 -5.90
N SER A 461 50.44 -4.65 -5.02
CA SER A 461 51.85 -4.53 -5.38
C SER A 461 52.69 -5.53 -4.61
N VAL A 462 53.68 -6.09 -5.29
CA VAL A 462 54.65 -7.01 -4.68
C VAL A 462 56.03 -6.41 -4.89
N THR A 463 56.73 -6.20 -3.79
CA THR A 463 58.06 -5.58 -3.77
C THR A 463 59.02 -6.42 -2.94
N VAL A 464 60.32 -6.29 -3.20
CA VAL A 464 61.37 -6.99 -2.45
C VAL A 464 62.10 -6.00 -1.56
N SER A 465 62.33 -6.37 -0.31
CA SER A 465 63.20 -5.66 0.63
C SER A 465 64.25 -6.62 1.17
N GLY A 466 65.42 -6.66 0.53
CA GLY A 466 66.46 -7.66 0.85
C GLY A 466 66.04 -9.05 0.38
N THR A 467 65.75 -9.96 1.32
CA THR A 467 65.21 -11.31 1.05
C THR A 467 63.72 -11.42 1.29
N ASP A 468 63.07 -10.32 1.67
CA ASP A 468 61.68 -10.33 2.14
C ASP A 468 60.76 -9.89 1.01
N LEU A 469 59.66 -10.61 0.83
CA LEU A 469 58.59 -10.21 -0.08
C LEU A 469 57.55 -9.39 0.69
N VAL A 470 57.35 -8.17 0.22
CA VAL A 470 56.36 -7.24 0.76
C VAL A 470 55.21 -7.15 -0.21
N ILE A 471 54.05 -7.63 0.21
CA ILE A 471 52.79 -7.50 -0.51
C ILE A 471 52.00 -6.35 0.11
N LYS A 472 51.55 -5.42 -0.72
CA LYS A 472 50.77 -4.25 -0.28
C LYS A 472 49.52 -4.13 -1.13
N ASP A 473 48.37 -4.00 -0.49
CA ASP A 473 47.10 -3.64 -1.13
C ASP A 473 46.80 -2.17 -0.84
N ALA A 474 46.77 -1.35 -1.89
CA ALA A 474 46.53 0.08 -1.77
C ALA A 474 45.09 0.41 -1.33
N GLN A 475 44.12 -0.49 -1.55
CA GLN A 475 42.73 -0.35 -1.10
C GLN A 475 42.51 -0.71 0.38
N GLY A 476 43.51 -1.30 1.05
CA GLY A 476 43.37 -1.71 2.44
C GLY A 476 42.48 -2.93 2.66
N ARG A 477 42.25 -3.76 1.64
CA ARG A 477 41.53 -5.02 1.80
C ARG A 477 42.37 -5.95 2.68
N LYS A 478 41.72 -6.61 3.63
CA LYS A 478 42.37 -7.54 4.55
C LYS A 478 43.14 -8.62 3.76
N LEU A 479 44.45 -8.68 4.01
CA LEU A 479 45.34 -9.68 3.41
C LEU A 479 45.52 -10.83 4.41
N SER A 480 45.05 -12.02 4.05
CA SER A 480 45.09 -13.19 4.94
C SER A 480 45.30 -14.49 4.14
N GLY A 481 45.45 -15.63 4.80
CA GLY A 481 45.57 -16.93 4.12
C GLY A 481 46.80 -17.06 3.20
N ILE A 482 47.86 -16.28 3.44
CA ILE A 482 49.04 -16.25 2.58
C ILE A 482 49.87 -17.50 2.78
N SER A 483 50.10 -18.24 1.70
CA SER A 483 50.97 -19.41 1.71
C SER A 483 51.75 -19.53 0.40
N MET A 484 52.94 -20.13 0.47
CA MET A 484 53.77 -20.40 -0.69
C MET A 484 54.30 -21.84 -0.60
N SER A 485 54.37 -22.52 -1.75
CA SER A 485 54.90 -23.88 -1.85
C SER A 485 56.14 -23.90 -2.75
N LYS A 486 57.08 -24.81 -2.45
CA LYS A 486 58.33 -24.99 -3.19
C LYS A 486 58.41 -26.34 -3.89
N ASN A 487 59.09 -26.39 -5.04
CA ASN A 487 59.44 -27.62 -5.75
C ASN A 487 60.89 -28.06 -5.46
N ALA A 488 61.79 -27.11 -5.19
CA ALA A 488 63.20 -27.40 -4.93
C ALA A 488 63.47 -27.66 -3.44
N ALA A 489 64.26 -28.70 -3.11
CA ALA A 489 64.58 -29.05 -1.73
C ALA A 489 65.36 -27.93 -1.00
N SER A 490 66.26 -27.24 -1.70
CA SER A 490 67.17 -26.20 -1.16
C SER A 490 66.58 -24.78 -1.11
N ALA A 491 65.41 -24.52 -1.70
CA ALA A 491 64.75 -23.21 -1.58
C ALA A 491 64.14 -23.01 -0.18
N THR A 492 64.11 -21.79 0.35
CA THR A 492 63.51 -21.49 1.66
C THR A 492 62.13 -20.86 1.51
N LEU A 493 61.16 -21.40 2.26
CA LEU A 493 59.86 -20.76 2.49
C LEU A 493 60.01 -19.64 3.52
N PRO A 494 59.09 -18.67 3.56
CA PRO A 494 59.18 -17.56 4.50
C PRO A 494 59.17 -18.04 5.96
N SER A 495 60.10 -17.53 6.76
CA SER A 495 60.25 -17.87 8.18
C SER A 495 59.20 -17.21 9.07
N LYS A 496 58.61 -16.11 8.60
CA LYS A 496 57.57 -15.36 9.30
C LYS A 496 56.70 -14.60 8.30
N ILE A 497 55.39 -14.56 8.57
CA ILE A 497 54.42 -13.76 7.83
C ILE A 497 53.83 -12.77 8.82
N THR A 498 54.15 -11.48 8.65
CA THR A 498 53.70 -10.42 9.55
C THR A 498 52.67 -9.55 8.84
N PRO A 499 51.36 -9.65 9.15
CA PRO A 499 50.37 -8.68 8.71
C PRO A 499 50.51 -7.38 9.52
N THR A 500 50.45 -6.25 8.83
CA THR A 500 50.48 -4.91 9.44
C THR A 500 49.26 -4.14 8.92
N ASP A 501 48.26 -3.95 9.79
CA ASP A 501 46.98 -3.30 9.47
C ASP A 501 46.84 -1.89 10.08
N GLY A 502 47.97 -1.28 10.51
CA GLY A 502 47.97 -0.09 11.38
C GLY A 502 48.50 1.21 10.77
N GLU A 503 48.84 1.29 9.48
CA GLU A 503 49.40 2.52 8.89
C GLU A 503 48.32 3.39 8.26
N LEU A 504 48.04 4.56 8.86
CA LEU A 504 47.23 5.61 8.26
C LEU A 504 48.15 6.62 7.56
N LYS A 505 48.17 6.63 6.24
CA LYS A 505 48.93 7.57 5.41
C LYS A 505 48.02 8.71 4.97
N ILE A 506 48.35 9.95 5.35
CA ILE A 506 47.65 11.14 4.88
C ILE A 506 48.54 11.85 3.86
N THR A 507 48.02 12.02 2.64
CA THR A 507 48.73 12.59 1.50
C THR A 507 48.06 13.90 1.11
N ALA A 508 48.82 14.98 0.90
CA ALA A 508 48.24 16.22 0.40
C ALA A 508 47.76 16.06 -1.05
N ILE A 509 46.69 16.75 -1.43
CA ILE A 509 46.24 16.78 -2.83
C ILE A 509 47.16 17.71 -3.65
N ASP A 510 47.65 18.79 -3.05
CA ASP A 510 48.65 19.65 -3.68
C ASP A 510 50.08 19.11 -3.43
N PRO A 511 50.83 18.78 -4.48
CA PRO A 511 52.20 18.26 -4.37
C PRO A 511 53.22 19.26 -3.81
N ASN A 512 52.89 20.55 -3.72
CA ASN A 512 53.78 21.57 -3.14
C ASN A 512 53.63 21.72 -1.62
N VAL A 513 52.63 21.07 -1.02
CA VAL A 513 52.49 21.04 0.44
C VAL A 513 53.58 20.13 1.02
N SER A 514 54.37 20.64 1.96
CA SER A 514 55.48 19.91 2.57
C SER A 514 54.99 18.90 3.62
N ALA A 515 55.75 17.82 3.86
CA ALA A 515 55.41 16.84 4.90
C ALA A 515 55.36 17.46 6.30
N ASP A 516 56.16 18.50 6.54
CA ASP A 516 56.17 19.25 7.80
C ASP A 516 54.91 20.11 7.96
N THR A 517 54.40 20.69 6.86
CA THR A 517 53.12 21.41 6.86
C THR A 517 51.95 20.47 7.19
N ILE A 518 51.94 19.26 6.63
CA ILE A 518 50.92 18.23 6.91
C ILE A 518 50.99 17.80 8.38
N LYS A 519 52.21 17.53 8.86
CA LYS A 519 52.46 17.14 10.26
C LYS A 519 52.00 18.21 11.26
N ALA A 520 52.16 19.48 10.93
CA ALA A 520 51.72 20.59 11.78
C ALA A 520 50.19 20.81 11.73
N ALA A 521 49.54 20.47 10.61
CA ALA A 521 48.11 20.66 10.42
C ALA A 521 47.25 19.57 11.08
N ILE A 522 47.80 18.37 11.29
CA ILE A 522 47.04 17.19 11.71
C ILE A 522 47.43 16.74 13.11
N THR A 523 46.43 16.74 14.01
CA THR A 523 46.53 16.16 15.35
C THR A 523 45.64 14.92 15.44
N LEU A 524 46.20 13.79 15.88
CA LEU A 524 45.48 12.51 15.97
C LEU A 524 45.54 11.95 17.39
N THR A 525 44.40 11.51 17.91
CA THR A 525 44.27 10.84 19.20
C THR A 525 43.65 9.44 19.03
N GLN A 526 44.20 8.44 19.72
CA GLN A 526 43.70 7.05 19.75
C GLN A 526 43.69 6.57 21.21
N GLY A 527 42.52 6.51 21.84
CA GLY A 527 42.40 6.28 23.28
C GLY A 527 43.24 7.28 24.09
N ASP A 528 44.13 6.79 24.97
CA ASP A 528 45.04 7.61 25.78
C ASP A 528 46.30 8.13 25.03
N ARG A 529 46.41 7.88 23.71
CA ARG A 529 47.59 8.21 22.87
C ARG A 529 47.31 9.42 21.99
N SER A 530 48.32 10.27 21.75
CA SER A 530 48.23 11.45 20.88
C SER A 530 49.53 11.71 20.09
N THR A 531 49.42 12.48 19.01
CA THR A 531 50.54 13.09 18.29
C THR A 531 51.13 14.28 19.08
N ALA A 532 52.46 14.45 19.11
CA ALA A 532 53.12 15.43 19.98
C ALA A 532 52.65 16.89 19.72
N GLY A 533 52.04 17.53 20.73
CA GLY A 533 51.55 18.91 20.65
C GLY A 533 50.48 19.30 21.68
N GLU A 534 49.77 18.34 22.27
CA GLU A 534 48.87 18.55 23.41
C GLU A 534 49.41 17.81 24.65
N THR A 535 49.95 18.55 25.61
CA THR A 535 50.44 18.01 26.88
C THR A 535 49.48 18.28 28.01
N THR A 536 48.83 17.22 28.51
CA THR A 536 48.40 17.13 29.93
C THR A 536 48.27 15.66 30.37
N ALA A 537 49.29 14.81 30.19
CA ALA A 537 49.34 13.51 30.87
C ALA A 537 50.77 13.00 31.06
N THR A 538 51.15 12.74 32.31
CA THR A 538 52.49 12.38 32.80
C THR A 538 52.96 10.95 32.50
N THR A 539 52.32 10.23 31.56
CA THR A 539 52.78 8.92 31.04
C THR A 539 52.22 8.64 29.63
N ALA A 540 52.15 9.65 28.76
CA ALA A 540 51.55 9.50 27.44
C ALA A 540 52.42 8.69 26.48
N THR A 541 51.87 7.59 25.96
CA THR A 541 52.51 6.80 24.90
C THR A 541 52.21 7.47 23.55
N THR A 542 53.24 7.92 22.83
CA THR A 542 53.08 8.69 21.57
C THR A 542 52.75 7.80 20.37
N ILE A 543 51.91 8.32 19.47
CA ILE A 543 51.66 7.72 18.15
C ILE A 543 52.89 7.92 17.26
N LYS A 544 53.36 6.87 16.59
CA LYS A 544 54.53 6.94 15.70
C LYS A 544 54.16 7.75 14.45
N VAL A 545 54.89 8.83 14.19
CA VAL A 545 54.70 9.70 13.02
C VAL A 545 55.93 9.64 12.14
N THR A 546 55.75 9.29 10.88
CA THR A 546 56.82 9.27 9.87
C THR A 546 56.49 10.26 8.76
N THR A 547 57.37 11.21 8.50
CA THR A 547 57.24 12.14 7.37
C THR A 547 57.71 11.48 6.08
N ASN A 548 56.91 11.57 5.04
CA ASN A 548 57.18 11.04 3.72
C ASN A 548 57.19 12.22 2.72
N PRO A 549 58.25 13.05 2.69
CA PRO A 549 58.33 14.17 1.76
C PRO A 549 58.34 13.70 0.31
N THR A 550 57.80 14.51 -0.60
CA THR A 550 57.86 14.21 -2.04
C THR A 550 59.25 14.48 -2.62
N ASP A 551 59.67 13.61 -3.55
CA ASP A 551 60.84 13.83 -4.39
C ASP A 551 60.56 14.75 -5.60
N TYR A 552 59.30 15.12 -5.86
CA TYR A 552 58.85 15.77 -7.10
C TYR A 552 57.92 16.99 -6.86
N PRO A 553 58.41 18.09 -6.25
CA PRO A 553 57.63 19.33 -6.18
C PRO A 553 57.45 19.95 -7.58
N ARG A 554 56.32 20.64 -7.80
CA ARG A 554 56.08 21.36 -9.07
C ARG A 554 57.07 22.51 -9.20
N PHE A 555 57.45 22.84 -10.42
CA PHE A 555 58.28 24.02 -10.63
C PHE A 555 57.53 25.27 -10.21
N THR A 556 58.20 26.11 -9.43
CA THR A 556 57.70 27.41 -8.99
C THR A 556 58.61 28.51 -9.49
N ALA A 557 58.03 29.69 -9.73
CA ALA A 557 58.74 30.92 -9.97
C ALA A 557 58.16 31.98 -9.04
N THR A 558 59.01 32.58 -8.22
CA THR A 558 58.60 33.60 -7.27
C THR A 558 58.90 34.97 -7.86
N TYR A 559 57.89 35.83 -7.89
CA TYR A 559 57.95 37.19 -8.39
C TYR A 559 57.90 38.15 -7.21
N THR A 560 59.02 38.81 -6.92
CA THR A 560 59.10 39.86 -5.92
C THR A 560 58.50 41.14 -6.51
N VAL A 561 57.37 41.57 -5.97
CA VAL A 561 56.62 42.72 -6.47
C VAL A 561 56.99 43.98 -5.69
N ALA A 562 57.96 44.75 -6.19
CA ALA A 562 58.32 46.06 -5.65
C ALA A 562 57.51 47.17 -6.35
N GLY A 563 56.65 47.88 -5.61
CA GLY A 563 55.78 48.97 -6.10
C GLY A 563 54.28 48.75 -5.87
N THR A 564 53.46 49.73 -6.26
CA THR A 564 51.99 49.69 -6.15
C THR A 564 51.32 49.40 -7.51
N ALA A 565 50.05 48.99 -7.48
CA ALA A 565 49.22 48.72 -8.65
C ALA A 565 49.20 49.92 -9.65
N PRO A 566 48.82 49.72 -10.94
CA PRO A 566 48.31 48.49 -11.54
C PRO A 566 49.40 47.44 -11.80
N TYR A 567 49.05 46.17 -11.57
CA TYR A 567 49.83 45.00 -11.93
C TYR A 567 49.37 44.47 -13.29
N LYS A 568 50.30 43.97 -14.11
CA LYS A 568 50.02 43.42 -15.43
C LYS A 568 50.78 42.10 -15.61
N ALA A 569 50.06 41.05 -15.98
CA ALA A 569 50.60 39.77 -16.40
C ALA A 569 50.39 39.55 -17.89
N VAL A 570 51.41 39.06 -18.56
CA VAL A 570 51.42 38.75 -19.98
C VAL A 570 51.82 37.28 -20.14
N MET A 571 51.01 36.50 -20.87
CA MET A 571 51.24 35.08 -21.14
C MET A 571 51.34 34.80 -22.64
N GLY A 572 52.36 34.04 -23.06
CA GLY A 572 52.60 33.64 -24.45
C GLY A 572 53.36 34.68 -25.28
N SER A 573 53.49 34.45 -26.60
CA SER A 573 54.16 35.36 -27.53
C SER A 573 53.38 35.54 -28.84
N GLY A 574 53.49 36.72 -29.46
CA GLY A 574 52.87 37.02 -30.76
C GLY A 574 51.34 37.16 -30.70
N THR A 575 50.62 36.67 -31.72
CA THR A 575 49.16 36.83 -31.85
C THR A 575 48.32 36.05 -30.84
N ASN A 576 48.96 35.25 -29.97
CA ASN A 576 48.31 34.42 -28.96
C ASN A 576 48.55 34.92 -27.53
N GLU A 577 48.96 36.18 -27.36
CA GLU A 577 49.24 36.81 -26.06
C GLU A 577 47.96 36.99 -25.23
N VAL A 578 48.00 36.62 -23.95
CA VAL A 578 46.93 36.92 -22.98
C VAL A 578 47.44 37.90 -21.96
N VAL A 579 46.69 38.99 -21.77
CA VAL A 579 47.04 40.09 -20.87
C VAL A 579 46.01 40.18 -19.75
N ILE A 580 46.47 40.14 -18.50
CA ILE A 580 45.65 40.24 -17.29
C ILE A 580 46.13 41.47 -16.51
N THR A 581 45.25 42.41 -16.21
CA THR A 581 45.60 43.68 -15.53
C THR A 581 44.78 43.90 -14.26
N SER A 582 45.40 44.48 -13.24
CA SER A 582 44.71 45.01 -12.06
C SER A 582 44.35 46.49 -12.24
N GLU A 583 43.39 46.97 -11.45
CA GLU A 583 43.12 48.41 -11.34
C GLU A 583 44.13 49.09 -10.43
N SER A 584 44.21 50.43 -10.46
CA SER A 584 45.23 51.22 -9.75
C SER A 584 45.14 51.17 -8.21
N THR A 585 44.03 50.66 -7.64
CA THR A 585 43.79 50.57 -6.19
C THR A 585 43.81 49.14 -5.65
N GLU A 586 43.94 48.12 -6.52
CA GLU A 586 43.84 46.72 -6.11
C GLU A 586 45.07 46.21 -5.37
N SER A 587 44.82 45.43 -4.33
CA SER A 587 45.84 44.75 -3.54
C SER A 587 46.50 43.61 -4.33
N LYS A 588 47.69 43.18 -3.90
CA LYS A 588 48.38 42.02 -4.49
C LYS A 588 47.53 40.75 -4.40
N ALA A 589 46.73 40.59 -3.33
CA ALA A 589 45.85 39.44 -3.14
C ALA A 589 44.71 39.43 -4.17
N GLU A 590 44.05 40.58 -4.40
CA GLU A 590 42.99 40.71 -5.41
C GLU A 590 43.51 40.49 -6.83
N PHE A 591 44.74 40.91 -7.13
CA PHE A 591 45.37 40.64 -8.42
C PHE A 591 45.68 39.15 -8.62
N VAL A 592 46.15 38.45 -7.57
CA VAL A 592 46.34 36.99 -7.61
C VAL A 592 45.00 36.26 -7.83
N THR A 593 43.90 36.74 -7.23
CA THR A 593 42.56 36.22 -7.52
C THR A 593 42.18 36.38 -8.99
N LYS A 594 42.45 37.54 -9.59
CA LYS A 594 42.20 37.78 -11.03
C LYS A 594 43.07 36.90 -11.95
N LEU A 595 44.33 36.65 -11.57
CA LEU A 595 45.20 35.72 -12.30
C LEU A 595 44.60 34.32 -12.33
N ASN A 596 44.21 33.81 -11.16
CA ASN A 596 43.64 32.46 -11.06
C ASN A 596 42.22 32.36 -11.66
N ALA A 597 41.52 33.46 -11.87
CA ALA A 597 40.20 33.49 -12.52
C ALA A 597 40.27 33.53 -14.06
N ASN A 598 41.45 33.74 -14.65
CA ASN A 598 41.60 33.77 -16.10
C ASN A 598 41.77 32.35 -16.66
N ASP A 599 40.89 31.93 -17.58
CA ASP A 599 40.87 30.55 -18.12
C ASP A 599 42.22 30.09 -18.66
N LYS A 600 42.94 30.94 -19.41
CA LYS A 600 44.22 30.55 -20.03
C LYS A 600 45.37 30.51 -19.01
N PHE A 601 45.38 31.41 -18.02
CA PHE A 601 46.33 31.33 -16.91
C PHE A 601 46.05 30.13 -16.02
N ALA A 602 44.78 29.94 -15.63
CA ALA A 602 44.34 28.85 -14.78
C ALA A 602 44.50 27.48 -15.44
N LEU A 603 44.60 27.38 -16.76
CA LEU A 603 44.94 26.13 -17.44
C LEU A 603 46.41 25.72 -17.22
N ALA A 604 47.34 26.68 -17.17
CA ALA A 604 48.78 26.41 -17.16
C ALA A 604 49.45 26.60 -15.78
N TYR A 605 48.94 27.53 -14.97
CA TYR A 605 49.59 27.99 -13.73
C TYR A 605 48.59 28.20 -12.58
N THR A 606 49.10 28.19 -11.35
CA THR A 606 48.44 28.78 -10.17
C THR A 606 49.32 29.87 -9.59
N ALA A 607 48.72 30.91 -9.02
CA ALA A 607 49.43 31.96 -8.30
C ALA A 607 48.96 32.04 -6.84
N GLU A 608 49.88 32.26 -5.91
CA GLU A 608 49.58 32.54 -4.51
C GLU A 608 50.53 33.60 -3.94
N LEU A 609 50.19 34.15 -2.78
CA LEU A 609 51.12 34.98 -2.03
C LEU A 609 51.92 34.10 -1.06
N ASN A 610 53.22 34.39 -0.91
CA ASN A 610 54.03 33.73 0.13
C ASN A 610 53.46 34.00 1.53
N THR A 611 53.89 33.24 2.55
CA THR A 611 53.40 33.35 3.94
C THR A 611 53.62 34.73 4.58
N ALA A 612 54.49 35.56 4.01
CA ALA A 612 54.74 36.94 4.43
C ALA A 612 53.90 37.99 3.67
N GLY A 613 53.15 37.60 2.64
CA GLY A 613 52.33 38.48 1.79
C GLY A 613 53.13 39.41 0.86
N THR A 614 54.43 39.18 0.71
CA THR A 614 55.36 40.10 0.02
C THR A 614 55.62 39.73 -1.44
N GLU A 615 55.54 38.44 -1.79
CA GLU A 615 55.92 37.89 -3.09
C GLU A 615 54.79 37.05 -3.69
N ILE A 616 54.67 37.04 -5.03
CA ILE A 616 53.73 36.19 -5.77
C ILE A 616 54.47 34.94 -6.22
N VAL A 617 54.06 33.78 -5.72
CA VAL A 617 54.59 32.48 -6.12
C VAL A 617 53.70 31.93 -7.22
N VAL A 618 54.28 31.65 -8.39
CA VAL A 618 53.58 31.04 -9.52
C VAL A 618 54.06 29.61 -9.69
N THR A 619 53.13 28.67 -9.74
CA THR A 619 53.38 27.24 -9.80
C THR A 619 52.84 26.68 -11.11
N ALA A 620 53.65 25.91 -11.84
CA ALA A 620 53.19 25.21 -13.04
C ALA A 620 52.20 24.10 -12.69
N LYS A 621 51.04 24.06 -13.36
CA LYS A 621 50.06 22.95 -13.24
C LYS A 621 50.51 21.73 -14.03
N ASP A 622 51.17 21.95 -15.17
CA ASP A 622 51.64 20.88 -16.06
C ASP A 622 52.95 20.27 -15.53
N PRO A 623 52.95 18.97 -15.17
CA PRO A 623 54.12 18.26 -14.66
C PRO A 623 55.22 17.97 -15.71
N SER A 624 54.95 18.23 -16.99
CA SER A 624 55.92 18.11 -18.09
C SER A 624 56.75 19.37 -18.31
N THR A 625 56.47 20.47 -17.59
CA THR A 625 57.25 21.71 -17.68
C THR A 625 58.72 21.48 -17.32
N LEU A 626 59.62 21.72 -18.28
CA LEU A 626 61.05 21.45 -18.17
C LEU A 626 61.79 22.61 -17.47
N GLY A 627 61.51 22.82 -16.18
CA GLY A 627 62.26 23.74 -15.32
C GLY A 627 61.55 25.06 -14.99
N ALA A 628 61.98 25.70 -13.90
CA ALA A 628 61.46 27.01 -13.45
C ALA A 628 61.63 28.13 -14.49
N SER A 629 62.59 27.99 -15.41
CA SER A 629 62.80 28.93 -16.51
C SER A 629 61.68 28.91 -17.55
N ALA A 630 60.95 27.79 -17.71
CA ALA A 630 59.82 27.71 -18.63
C ALA A 630 58.64 28.58 -18.19
N ILE A 631 58.41 28.67 -16.87
CA ILE A 631 57.39 29.55 -16.27
C ILE A 631 57.73 31.01 -16.54
N THR A 632 58.97 31.41 -16.32
CA THR A 632 59.41 32.80 -16.50
C THR A 632 59.58 33.20 -17.97
N SER A 633 59.66 32.25 -18.90
CA SER A 633 59.61 32.52 -20.35
C SER A 633 58.19 32.70 -20.88
N ASP A 634 57.22 31.96 -20.32
CA ASP A 634 55.82 32.03 -20.76
C ASP A 634 55.05 33.16 -20.06
N LEU A 635 55.34 33.42 -18.78
CA LEU A 635 54.69 34.45 -17.97
C LEU A 635 55.65 35.60 -17.65
N LYS A 636 55.24 36.82 -18.01
CA LYS A 636 55.88 38.07 -17.58
C LYS A 636 54.95 38.88 -16.71
N LEU A 637 55.41 39.22 -15.51
CA LEU A 637 54.70 40.08 -14.57
C LEU A 637 55.39 41.45 -14.52
N SER A 638 54.60 42.51 -14.55
CA SER A 638 55.03 43.91 -14.56
C SER A 638 54.12 44.75 -13.65
N ASN A 639 54.60 45.93 -13.26
CA ASN A 639 53.77 46.93 -12.58
C ASN A 639 54.08 48.34 -13.11
N SER A 640 53.45 49.36 -12.52
CA SER A 640 53.62 50.76 -12.91
C SER A 640 55.06 51.29 -12.89
N LEU A 641 55.97 50.65 -12.15
CA LEU A 641 57.36 51.10 -11.97
C LEU A 641 58.38 50.22 -12.69
N ASN A 642 58.06 48.96 -13.00
CA ASN A 642 58.98 47.98 -13.57
C ASN A 642 58.34 47.20 -14.73
N GLU A 643 59.00 47.20 -15.89
CA GLU A 643 58.58 46.42 -17.09
C GLU A 643 58.68 44.90 -16.88
N SER A 644 59.48 44.44 -15.91
CA SER A 644 59.52 43.04 -15.47
C SER A 644 59.87 42.99 -13.98
N LEU A 645 59.03 42.33 -13.19
CA LEU A 645 59.25 42.12 -11.76
C LEU A 645 60.41 41.14 -11.52
N VAL A 646 61.09 41.26 -10.37
CA VAL A 646 62.26 40.44 -10.05
C VAL A 646 61.82 39.01 -9.80
N THR A 647 62.40 38.06 -10.54
CA THR A 647 62.08 36.64 -10.43
C THR A 647 63.18 35.86 -9.73
N THR A 648 62.83 35.12 -8.69
CA THR A 648 63.66 34.03 -8.16
C THR A 648 63.10 32.71 -8.68
N LEU A 649 63.97 31.91 -9.32
CA LEU A 649 63.62 30.58 -9.80
C LEU A 649 63.50 29.64 -8.60
N GLY A 650 62.34 29.03 -8.41
CA GLY A 650 62.12 28.02 -7.38
C GLY A 650 62.69 26.65 -7.77
N THR A 651 62.70 25.73 -6.80
CA THR A 651 63.15 24.34 -7.01
C THR A 651 61.98 23.45 -7.42
N GLY A 652 62.16 22.61 -8.44
CA GLY A 652 61.23 21.55 -8.84
C GLY A 652 62.00 20.36 -9.44
N LYS A 653 61.37 19.19 -9.59
CA LYS A 653 62.00 18.00 -10.19
C LYS A 653 61.06 17.37 -11.22
N SER A 654 61.54 17.19 -12.45
CA SER A 654 60.79 16.56 -13.54
C SER A 654 60.56 15.07 -13.26
N ALA A 655 59.44 14.51 -13.75
CA ALA A 655 59.12 13.09 -13.60
C ALA A 655 60.19 12.19 -14.29
N PRO A 656 60.59 11.04 -13.69
CA PRO A 656 61.56 10.12 -14.30
C PRO A 656 61.05 9.45 -15.59
N SER A 657 61.95 9.22 -16.56
CA SER A 657 61.64 8.59 -17.86
C SER A 657 61.18 7.12 -17.77
N ALA A 658 61.41 6.45 -16.64
CA ALA A 658 60.95 5.07 -16.39
C ALA A 658 59.42 4.94 -16.19
N PHE A 659 58.69 6.06 -16.12
CA PHE A 659 57.23 6.11 -15.99
C PHE A 659 56.49 6.31 -17.32
N ALA A 660 57.23 6.44 -18.43
CA ALA A 660 56.65 6.38 -19.76
C ALA A 660 55.95 5.01 -19.96
N ASN A 661 54.70 5.03 -20.45
CA ASN A 661 53.86 3.88 -20.79
C ASN A 661 52.98 3.25 -19.67
N LYS A 662 52.66 3.98 -18.58
CA LYS A 662 51.59 3.57 -17.63
C LYS A 662 50.39 4.54 -17.73
N LYS A 663 49.14 4.03 -17.86
CA LYS A 663 47.92 4.77 -18.29
C LYS A 663 46.94 5.14 -17.14
N SER A 664 46.11 6.18 -17.30
CA SER A 664 45.09 6.69 -16.33
C SER A 664 43.70 6.03 -16.41
N ILE A 665 43.58 4.92 -17.16
CA ILE A 665 42.34 4.13 -17.30
C ILE A 665 41.76 3.66 -15.96
N ASP A 666 42.60 3.55 -14.91
CA ASP A 666 42.14 3.13 -13.59
C ASP A 666 41.16 4.14 -12.97
N ASP A 667 41.15 5.42 -13.35
CA ASP A 667 40.20 6.42 -12.83
C ASP A 667 38.77 6.25 -13.38
N LEU A 668 38.61 5.40 -14.39
CA LEU A 668 37.34 5.06 -15.01
C LEU A 668 36.77 3.73 -14.51
N LYS A 669 37.55 2.95 -13.75
CA LYS A 669 37.15 1.68 -13.16
C LYS A 669 36.47 1.89 -11.81
N ASN A 670 35.43 1.10 -11.54
CA ASN A 670 34.75 1.04 -10.24
C ASN A 670 34.37 2.45 -9.73
N LEU A 671 33.70 3.24 -10.56
CA LEU A 671 33.36 4.63 -10.28
C LEU A 671 32.40 4.74 -9.08
N PHE A 672 31.39 3.88 -9.06
CA PHE A 672 30.41 3.76 -7.98
C PHE A 672 29.71 2.41 -8.08
N SER A 673 29.01 2.03 -7.01
CA SER A 673 28.13 0.86 -6.98
C SER A 673 26.68 1.31 -6.89
N VAL A 674 25.81 0.74 -7.72
CA VAL A 674 24.36 0.99 -7.67
C VAL A 674 23.67 -0.21 -7.06
N ASN A 675 22.63 0.02 -6.28
CA ASN A 675 21.66 -0.97 -5.85
C ASN A 675 20.26 -0.50 -6.25
N VAL A 676 19.54 -1.30 -7.03
CA VAL A 676 18.20 -0.96 -7.51
C VAL A 676 17.17 -1.91 -6.92
N ASP A 677 16.07 -1.34 -6.43
CA ASP A 677 14.91 -2.03 -5.86
C ASP A 677 15.33 -3.12 -4.85
N ASN A 678 16.22 -2.73 -3.93
CA ASN A 678 16.78 -3.57 -2.87
C ASN A 678 17.28 -4.93 -3.37
N SER A 679 18.03 -4.94 -4.48
CA SER A 679 18.80 -6.11 -4.89
C SER A 679 19.71 -6.59 -3.75
N ILE A 680 19.94 -7.90 -3.64
CA ILE A 680 20.84 -8.45 -2.61
C ILE A 680 22.26 -7.94 -2.84
N ASP A 681 22.72 -8.03 -4.09
CA ASP A 681 24.02 -7.53 -4.51
C ASP A 681 23.91 -6.18 -5.22
N SER A 682 24.79 -5.25 -4.84
CA SER A 682 25.04 -4.03 -5.59
C SER A 682 25.93 -4.31 -6.79
N VAL A 683 25.74 -3.55 -7.86
CA VAL A 683 26.48 -3.66 -9.11
C VAL A 683 27.45 -2.49 -9.24
N THR A 684 28.73 -2.79 -9.49
CA THR A 684 29.78 -1.79 -9.67
C THR A 684 29.85 -1.32 -11.12
N VAL A 685 29.71 -0.01 -11.33
CA VAL A 685 29.69 0.64 -12.64
C VAL A 685 31.06 1.27 -12.93
N GLY A 686 31.57 1.03 -14.13
CA GLY A 686 32.79 1.62 -14.68
C GLY A 686 32.59 2.04 -16.13
N LEU A 687 33.46 2.93 -16.61
CA LEU A 687 33.47 3.45 -17.99
C LEU A 687 34.82 3.19 -18.67
N ASP A 688 35.60 2.24 -18.18
CA ASP A 688 36.96 1.96 -18.66
C ASP A 688 36.97 1.30 -20.04
N HIS A 689 35.93 0.54 -20.40
CA HIS A 689 35.81 -0.07 -21.74
C HIS A 689 35.73 0.98 -22.86
N LEU A 690 35.24 2.19 -22.56
CA LEU A 690 35.16 3.28 -23.52
C LEU A 690 36.53 3.74 -24.02
N VAL A 691 37.59 3.56 -23.24
CA VAL A 691 38.94 3.94 -23.66
C VAL A 691 39.36 3.13 -24.88
N ASP A 692 39.14 1.82 -24.84
CA ASP A 692 39.50 0.91 -25.93
C ASP A 692 38.57 1.06 -27.14
N THR A 693 37.27 1.32 -26.93
CA THR A 693 36.31 1.46 -28.04
C THR A 693 36.40 2.81 -28.73
N MET A 694 36.60 3.91 -27.98
CA MET A 694 36.72 5.25 -28.53
C MET A 694 38.07 5.47 -29.25
N ALA A 695 39.13 4.78 -28.80
CA ALA A 695 40.43 4.81 -29.47
C ALA A 695 40.37 4.28 -30.91
N LYS A 696 39.48 3.31 -31.17
CA LYS A 696 39.29 2.68 -32.48
C LYS A 696 38.42 3.48 -33.46
N LEU A 697 37.80 4.57 -33.01
CA LEU A 697 37.03 5.43 -33.91
C LEU A 697 37.96 6.17 -34.88
N PRO A 698 37.53 6.38 -36.13
CA PRO A 698 38.28 7.19 -37.09
C PRO A 698 38.63 8.56 -36.51
N ASP A 699 39.83 9.08 -36.79
CA ASP A 699 40.30 10.39 -36.27
C ASP A 699 39.43 11.58 -36.73
N THR A 700 38.54 11.37 -37.71
CA THR A 700 37.55 12.35 -38.19
C THR A 700 36.29 12.43 -37.32
N THR A 701 36.07 11.47 -36.41
CA THR A 701 34.92 11.40 -35.50
C THR A 701 35.30 11.99 -34.14
N SER A 702 34.40 12.80 -33.55
CA SER A 702 34.63 13.33 -32.20
C SER A 702 34.74 12.19 -31.18
N LYS A 703 35.86 12.16 -30.45
CA LYS A 703 36.14 11.22 -29.35
C LYS A 703 35.62 11.73 -27.99
N LYS A 704 34.89 12.85 -28.01
CA LYS A 704 34.25 13.44 -26.84
C LYS A 704 32.83 12.92 -26.67
N LEU A 705 32.47 12.61 -25.43
CA LEU A 705 31.11 12.27 -25.05
C LEU A 705 30.49 13.38 -24.22
N SER A 706 29.36 13.88 -24.69
CA SER A 706 28.50 14.82 -23.97
C SER A 706 27.85 14.16 -22.75
N GLY A 707 27.30 14.99 -21.84
CA GLY A 707 26.59 14.49 -20.66
C GLY A 707 25.42 13.55 -21.03
N THR A 708 24.70 13.84 -22.11
CA THR A 708 23.61 12.98 -22.61
C THR A 708 24.11 11.62 -23.11
N GLN A 709 25.25 11.59 -23.81
CA GLN A 709 25.84 10.33 -24.29
C GLN A 709 26.41 9.49 -23.15
N ILE A 710 27.00 10.14 -22.14
CA ILE A 710 27.48 9.45 -20.92
C ILE A 710 26.30 8.88 -20.13
N ALA A 711 25.19 9.61 -20.03
CA ALA A 711 23.98 9.12 -19.36
C ALA A 711 23.38 7.89 -20.09
N ALA A 712 23.37 7.90 -21.43
CA ALA A 712 22.97 6.74 -22.23
C ALA A 712 23.90 5.55 -21.98
N GLU A 713 25.22 5.78 -21.97
CA GLU A 713 26.21 4.74 -21.70
C GLU A 713 26.06 4.13 -20.31
N LEU A 714 25.90 4.96 -19.27
CA LEU A 714 25.64 4.49 -17.91
C LEU A 714 24.36 3.65 -17.83
N THR A 715 23.32 4.05 -18.60
CA THR A 715 22.08 3.28 -18.70
C THR A 715 22.33 1.89 -19.29
N SER A 716 23.06 1.81 -20.41
CA SER A 716 23.34 0.54 -21.10
C SER A 716 24.25 -0.38 -20.27
N VAL A 717 25.28 0.16 -19.62
CA VAL A 717 26.15 -0.60 -18.70
C VAL A 717 25.35 -1.16 -17.52
N MET A 718 24.51 -0.34 -16.88
CA MET A 718 23.66 -0.80 -15.77
C MET A 718 22.65 -1.85 -16.22
N ALA A 719 21.94 -1.61 -17.34
CA ALA A 719 20.95 -2.52 -17.89
C ALA A 719 21.56 -3.89 -18.20
N ARG A 720 22.80 -3.92 -18.66
CA ARG A 720 23.53 -5.15 -18.94
C ARG A 720 23.97 -5.90 -17.69
N GLN A 721 24.50 -5.19 -16.69
CA GLN A 721 24.96 -5.82 -15.44
C GLN A 721 23.82 -6.37 -14.57
N TYR A 722 22.64 -5.73 -14.60
CA TYR A 722 21.43 -6.21 -13.92
C TYR A 722 20.51 -7.05 -14.81
N GLY A 723 20.80 -7.12 -16.11
CA GLY A 723 19.95 -7.81 -17.08
C GLY A 723 20.06 -9.33 -17.01
N ASP A 724 19.40 -9.96 -17.97
CA ASP A 724 19.40 -11.40 -18.21
C ASP A 724 20.36 -11.84 -19.31
N GLU A 725 21.41 -11.05 -19.54
CA GLU A 725 22.45 -11.40 -20.51
C GLU A 725 23.07 -12.77 -20.13
N LYS A 726 23.11 -13.67 -21.12
CA LYS A 726 23.75 -14.97 -20.99
C LYS A 726 25.18 -14.94 -21.56
N PRO A 727 26.11 -15.71 -20.99
CA PRO A 727 27.45 -15.81 -21.55
C PRO A 727 27.48 -16.59 -22.86
N PHE A 728 28.51 -16.35 -23.65
CA PHE A 728 28.99 -17.34 -24.61
C PHE A 728 29.73 -18.44 -23.84
N ASN A 729 29.17 -19.66 -23.86
CA ASN A 729 29.81 -20.82 -23.24
C ASN A 729 30.46 -21.68 -24.33
N PHE A 730 31.79 -21.77 -24.27
CA PHE A 730 32.58 -22.63 -25.14
C PHE A 730 33.11 -23.88 -24.44
N SER A 731 32.81 -24.03 -23.15
CA SER A 731 33.31 -25.11 -22.29
C SER A 731 32.49 -26.39 -22.38
N THR A 732 31.20 -26.30 -22.68
CA THR A 732 30.27 -27.45 -22.77
C THR A 732 30.11 -28.01 -24.18
N VAL A 733 30.67 -27.34 -25.19
CA VAL A 733 30.55 -27.66 -26.63
C VAL A 733 31.76 -28.44 -27.20
N GLY A 734 32.71 -28.86 -26.36
CA GLY A 734 33.92 -29.59 -26.77
C GLY A 734 35.14 -28.67 -26.87
N ASP A 735 36.03 -28.90 -27.86
CA ASP A 735 37.11 -27.98 -28.25
C ASP A 735 36.65 -27.16 -29.48
N PRO A 736 35.83 -26.10 -29.34
CA PRO A 736 35.44 -25.25 -30.46
C PRO A 736 36.68 -24.53 -30.99
N THR A 737 37.20 -25.07 -32.09
CA THR A 737 38.29 -24.49 -32.86
C THR A 737 37.81 -24.13 -34.24
N PHE A 738 38.07 -22.88 -34.63
CA PHE A 738 37.91 -22.43 -36.00
C PHE A 738 39.25 -21.88 -36.50
N PHE A 739 39.40 -21.93 -37.81
CA PHE A 739 40.60 -21.50 -38.50
C PHE A 739 40.32 -20.23 -39.28
N ILE A 740 41.25 -19.28 -39.18
CA ILE A 740 41.24 -18.05 -39.97
C ILE A 740 42.34 -18.16 -41.02
N GLY A 741 41.95 -18.16 -42.29
CA GLY A 741 42.87 -18.07 -43.42
C GLY A 741 42.86 -16.65 -44.01
N LEU A 742 44.04 -16.16 -44.40
CA LEU A 742 44.16 -14.87 -45.07
C LEU A 742 44.87 -15.03 -46.42
N THR A 743 44.22 -14.56 -47.49
CA THR A 743 44.78 -14.51 -48.84
C THR A 743 45.19 -13.08 -49.14
N ARG A 744 46.48 -12.83 -49.28
CA ARG A 744 47.02 -11.49 -49.54
C ARG A 744 46.67 -11.00 -50.94
N ALA A 745 46.83 -9.71 -51.20
CA ALA A 745 46.55 -9.08 -52.49
C ALA A 745 47.37 -9.67 -53.68
N ASP A 746 48.50 -10.32 -53.39
CA ASP A 746 49.34 -11.06 -54.34
C ASP A 746 48.85 -12.50 -54.62
N LYS A 747 47.68 -12.88 -54.08
CA LYS A 747 47.07 -14.21 -54.12
C LYS A 747 47.81 -15.30 -53.35
N VAL A 748 48.78 -14.95 -52.49
CA VAL A 748 49.43 -15.90 -51.59
C VAL A 748 48.53 -16.17 -50.39
N VAL A 749 48.22 -17.44 -50.14
CA VAL A 749 47.45 -17.91 -48.98
C VAL A 749 48.42 -18.16 -47.82
N LEU A 750 48.16 -17.54 -46.67
CA LEU A 750 48.92 -17.79 -45.44
C LEU A 750 48.44 -19.06 -44.74
N ASP A 751 49.32 -19.67 -43.92
CA ASP A 751 48.94 -20.82 -43.10
C ASP A 751 47.78 -20.46 -42.15
N PRO A 752 46.70 -21.26 -42.07
CA PRO A 752 45.53 -20.92 -41.25
C PRO A 752 45.85 -20.80 -39.76
N LEU A 753 45.39 -19.72 -39.12
CA LEU A 753 45.52 -19.50 -37.68
C LEU A 753 44.40 -20.23 -36.92
N SER A 754 44.75 -21.07 -35.94
CA SER A 754 43.79 -21.74 -35.07
C SER A 754 43.37 -20.84 -33.91
N ILE A 755 42.07 -20.58 -33.76
CA ILE A 755 41.52 -19.87 -32.60
C ILE A 755 40.89 -20.87 -31.64
N LYS A 756 41.25 -20.78 -30.35
CA LYS A 756 40.76 -21.68 -29.28
C LYS A 756 39.98 -20.90 -28.24
N LEU A 757 38.69 -21.22 -28.06
CA LEU A 757 37.82 -20.51 -27.11
C LEU A 757 37.49 -21.32 -25.84
N ALA A 758 37.58 -22.64 -25.89
CA ALA A 758 37.26 -23.54 -24.77
C ALA A 758 37.96 -23.22 -23.42
N PRO A 759 39.27 -22.86 -23.39
CA PRO A 759 39.99 -22.65 -22.14
C PRO A 759 39.55 -21.41 -21.35
N HIS A 760 38.77 -20.53 -21.97
CA HIS A 760 38.45 -19.20 -21.44
C HIS A 760 37.08 -19.10 -20.75
N GLY A 761 36.34 -20.21 -20.66
CA GLY A 761 35.10 -20.30 -19.88
C GLY A 761 33.93 -19.49 -20.47
N ASP A 762 33.04 -19.04 -19.59
CA ASP A 762 31.88 -18.19 -19.92
C ASP A 762 32.33 -16.75 -20.17
N MET A 763 32.05 -16.23 -21.36
CA MET A 763 32.55 -14.92 -21.80
C MET A 763 31.41 -14.00 -22.22
N ARG A 764 31.56 -12.69 -21.96
CA ARG A 764 30.73 -11.66 -22.62
C ARG A 764 31.21 -11.42 -24.05
N THR A 765 30.39 -10.74 -24.85
CA THR A 765 30.70 -10.38 -26.23
C THR A 765 32.09 -9.72 -26.39
N GLU A 766 32.42 -8.76 -25.54
CA GLU A 766 33.67 -8.00 -25.61
C GLU A 766 34.86 -8.82 -25.15
N ASP A 767 34.66 -9.66 -24.13
CA ASP A 767 35.71 -10.56 -23.64
C ASP A 767 36.07 -11.57 -24.74
N MET A 768 35.06 -12.10 -25.43
CA MET A 768 35.26 -12.98 -26.58
C MET A 768 35.99 -12.26 -27.72
N VAL A 769 35.53 -11.07 -28.14
CA VAL A 769 36.20 -10.28 -29.19
C VAL A 769 37.64 -9.96 -28.78
N ARG A 770 37.87 -9.59 -27.52
CA ARG A 770 39.20 -9.30 -26.98
C ARG A 770 40.11 -10.52 -27.01
N GLU A 771 39.61 -11.69 -26.63
CA GLU A 771 40.41 -12.91 -26.62
C GLU A 771 40.74 -13.40 -28.05
N VAL A 772 39.78 -13.35 -28.98
CA VAL A 772 40.03 -13.67 -30.39
C VAL A 772 41.05 -12.69 -30.98
N GLN A 773 40.87 -11.38 -30.73
CA GLN A 773 41.82 -10.36 -31.20
C GLN A 773 43.20 -10.54 -30.58
N LYS A 774 43.27 -10.95 -29.30
CA LYS A 774 44.53 -11.26 -28.62
C LYS A 774 45.26 -12.42 -29.28
N GLN A 775 44.56 -13.52 -29.57
CA GLN A 775 45.16 -14.68 -30.27
C GLN A 775 45.67 -14.31 -31.68
N ILE A 776 44.97 -13.42 -32.39
CA ILE A 776 45.43 -12.88 -33.69
C ILE A 776 46.67 -12.00 -33.53
N ASN A 777 46.71 -11.16 -32.49
CA ASN A 777 47.81 -10.22 -32.26
C ASN A 777 49.08 -10.89 -31.71
N ASP A 778 48.92 -11.96 -30.94
CA ASP A 778 50.01 -12.78 -30.39
C ASP A 778 50.72 -13.60 -31.48
N ASP A 779 50.05 -13.86 -32.61
CA ASP A 779 50.66 -14.51 -33.77
C ASP A 779 51.52 -13.52 -34.59
N PRO A 780 52.83 -13.79 -34.78
CA PRO A 780 53.72 -12.86 -35.48
C PRO A 780 53.37 -12.60 -36.95
N VAL A 781 52.62 -13.50 -37.60
CA VAL A 781 52.24 -13.43 -39.02
C VAL A 781 50.92 -12.69 -39.19
N TYR A 782 49.98 -12.84 -38.26
CA TYR A 782 48.64 -12.25 -38.32
C TYR A 782 48.48 -10.91 -37.57
N SER A 783 49.44 -10.56 -36.70
CA SER A 783 49.42 -9.32 -35.92
C SER A 783 49.18 -8.07 -36.78
N GLY A 784 48.12 -7.31 -36.45
CA GLY A 784 47.74 -6.07 -37.13
C GLY A 784 47.12 -6.22 -38.53
N LYS A 785 46.81 -7.45 -39.00
CA LYS A 785 46.25 -7.70 -40.34
C LYS A 785 44.74 -7.96 -40.37
N ILE A 786 44.17 -8.40 -39.26
CA ILE A 786 42.74 -8.69 -39.13
C ILE A 786 42.23 -8.00 -37.87
N GLU A 787 41.14 -7.28 -38.02
CA GLU A 787 40.36 -6.71 -36.94
C GLU A 787 39.11 -7.55 -36.70
N VAL A 788 38.82 -7.81 -35.43
CA VAL A 788 37.66 -8.57 -34.98
C VAL A 788 36.67 -7.64 -34.30
N SER A 789 35.41 -7.76 -34.70
CA SER A 789 34.28 -7.09 -34.07
C SER A 789 33.11 -8.07 -33.95
N TYR A 790 32.07 -7.71 -33.21
CA TYR A 790 30.85 -8.50 -33.12
C TYR A 790 29.66 -7.65 -33.53
N ASP A 791 28.93 -8.10 -34.56
CA ASP A 791 27.67 -7.52 -34.99
C ASP A 791 26.56 -8.12 -34.13
N THR A 792 26.04 -7.29 -33.23
CA THR A 792 25.04 -7.65 -32.24
C THR A 792 23.63 -7.79 -32.82
N GLN A 793 23.33 -7.11 -33.93
CA GLN A 793 22.02 -7.16 -34.58
C GLN A 793 21.86 -8.47 -35.36
N ASN A 794 22.92 -8.88 -36.07
CA ASN A 794 22.93 -10.12 -36.83
C ASN A 794 23.49 -11.33 -36.06
N GLN A 795 23.99 -11.11 -34.84
CA GLN A 795 24.65 -12.10 -33.98
C GLN A 795 25.82 -12.79 -34.70
N LYS A 796 26.75 -12.00 -35.25
CA LYS A 796 27.90 -12.49 -36.02
C LYS A 796 29.22 -11.94 -35.47
N LEU A 797 30.20 -12.81 -35.29
CA LEU A 797 31.60 -12.43 -35.10
C LEU A 797 32.20 -12.05 -36.47
N VAL A 798 32.54 -10.78 -36.65
CA VAL A 798 32.95 -10.19 -37.92
C VAL A 798 34.47 -10.02 -37.96
N PHE A 799 35.08 -10.50 -39.04
CA PHE A 799 36.50 -10.39 -39.34
C PHE A 799 36.70 -9.44 -40.52
N THR A 800 37.44 -8.35 -40.27
CA THR A 800 37.73 -7.31 -41.26
C THR A 800 39.23 -7.29 -41.54
N PRO A 801 39.68 -7.53 -42.79
CA PRO A 801 41.09 -7.38 -43.15
C PRO A 801 41.50 -5.90 -43.11
N ALA A 802 42.72 -5.62 -42.65
CA ALA A 802 43.27 -4.26 -42.58
C ALA A 802 43.73 -3.72 -43.95
N ASP A 803 43.94 -4.59 -44.93
CA ASP A 803 44.32 -4.29 -46.31
C ASP A 803 43.38 -4.98 -47.32
N ASN A 804 43.71 -4.96 -48.61
CA ASN A 804 42.92 -5.62 -49.67
C ASN A 804 43.03 -7.17 -49.65
N ALA A 805 43.44 -7.79 -48.54
CA ALA A 805 43.43 -9.24 -48.39
C ALA A 805 42.00 -9.79 -48.27
N LYS A 806 41.85 -11.09 -48.56
CA LYS A 806 40.60 -11.82 -48.36
C LYS A 806 40.68 -12.74 -47.17
N VAL A 807 39.67 -12.68 -46.30
CA VAL A 807 39.54 -13.54 -45.13
C VAL A 807 38.68 -14.77 -45.48
N THR A 808 39.08 -15.93 -44.98
CA THR A 808 38.29 -17.16 -45.00
C THR A 808 38.20 -17.70 -43.57
N VAL A 809 37.00 -18.10 -43.13
CA VAL A 809 36.78 -18.74 -41.83
C VAL A 809 36.26 -20.15 -42.06
N SER A 810 36.90 -21.15 -41.45
CA SER A 810 36.52 -22.56 -41.56
C SER A 810 36.52 -23.24 -40.21
N SER A 811 35.70 -24.28 -40.04
CA SER A 811 35.69 -25.13 -38.84
C SER A 811 35.76 -26.59 -39.25
N GLU A 812 36.44 -27.41 -38.46
CA GLU A 812 36.42 -28.88 -38.60
C GLU A 812 35.35 -29.53 -37.70
N GLN A 813 34.63 -28.73 -36.91
CA GLN A 813 33.68 -29.19 -35.89
C GLN A 813 32.23 -28.94 -36.31
N THR A 814 31.40 -29.98 -36.22
CA THR A 814 29.95 -29.91 -36.47
C THR A 814 29.20 -29.01 -35.48
N ALA A 815 29.77 -28.74 -34.30
CA ALA A 815 29.16 -27.91 -33.26
C ALA A 815 29.15 -26.40 -33.58
N MET A 816 29.96 -25.95 -34.54
CA MET A 816 30.01 -24.55 -34.99
C MET A 816 29.13 -24.27 -36.21
N ASP A 817 28.36 -25.26 -36.68
CA ASP A 817 27.44 -25.16 -37.82
C ASP A 817 28.07 -24.55 -39.09
N LEU A 818 29.36 -24.88 -39.33
CA LEU A 818 30.15 -24.45 -40.48
C LEU A 818 30.51 -25.68 -41.33
N ALA A 819 29.54 -26.21 -42.07
CA ALA A 819 29.78 -27.31 -43.00
C ALA A 819 30.61 -26.87 -44.22
N ASP A 820 30.44 -25.61 -44.66
CA ASP A 820 31.20 -24.98 -45.73
C ASP A 820 32.05 -23.81 -45.19
N PRO A 821 33.27 -23.59 -45.73
CA PRO A 821 34.11 -22.45 -45.33
C PRO A 821 33.45 -21.13 -45.74
N LEU A 822 33.36 -20.18 -44.80
CA LEU A 822 32.89 -18.82 -45.04
C LEU A 822 33.99 -18.02 -45.75
N VAL A 823 33.77 -17.65 -47.01
CA VAL A 823 34.73 -16.89 -47.83
C VAL A 823 34.22 -15.46 -48.05
N GLN A 824 35.12 -14.48 -47.95
CA GLN A 824 34.80 -13.08 -48.25
C GLN A 824 34.34 -12.89 -49.71
N GLY A 825 33.14 -12.32 -49.87
CA GLY A 825 32.59 -11.95 -51.18
C GLY A 825 33.45 -10.94 -51.93
N VAL A 826 33.27 -10.85 -53.25
CA VAL A 826 34.08 -9.97 -54.12
C VAL A 826 33.90 -8.47 -53.84
N ASN A 827 32.81 -8.06 -53.18
CA ASN A 827 32.50 -6.68 -52.83
C ASN A 827 32.28 -6.48 -51.31
N ASP A 828 32.51 -7.52 -50.51
CA ASP A 828 32.26 -7.47 -49.07
C ASP A 828 33.52 -6.99 -48.34
N SER A 829 33.38 -6.07 -47.39
CA SER A 829 34.49 -5.56 -46.59
C SER A 829 34.92 -6.49 -45.46
N SER A 830 34.15 -7.54 -45.15
CA SER A 830 34.36 -8.42 -44.00
C SER A 830 33.68 -9.78 -44.15
N VAL A 831 34.02 -10.74 -43.29
CA VAL A 831 33.36 -12.06 -43.17
C VAL A 831 32.76 -12.21 -41.78
N GLY A 832 31.52 -12.71 -41.67
CA GLY A 832 30.84 -12.88 -40.39
C GLY A 832 30.51 -14.35 -40.06
N LEU A 833 31.02 -14.84 -38.93
CA LEU A 833 30.70 -16.13 -38.33
C LEU A 833 29.48 -16.00 -37.42
N LYS A 834 28.39 -16.71 -37.69
CA LYS A 834 27.20 -16.69 -36.84
C LYS A 834 27.50 -17.33 -35.49
N LEU A 835 27.29 -16.58 -34.41
CA LEU A 835 27.57 -17.06 -33.06
C LEU A 835 26.65 -16.34 -32.07
N SER A 836 25.81 -17.08 -31.37
CA SER A 836 24.85 -16.54 -30.39
C SER A 836 25.23 -16.92 -28.96
N PRO A 837 24.87 -16.12 -27.94
CA PRO A 837 25.00 -16.50 -26.55
C PRO A 837 24.33 -17.85 -26.26
N SER A 838 24.87 -18.60 -25.29
CA SER A 838 24.41 -19.96 -25.01
C SER A 838 23.07 -19.93 -24.25
N VAL A 839 22.03 -20.54 -24.84
CA VAL A 839 20.73 -20.73 -24.18
C VAL A 839 20.78 -21.73 -23.02
N SER A 840 21.75 -22.65 -23.04
CA SER A 840 21.89 -23.73 -22.04
C SER A 840 22.61 -23.31 -20.74
N THR A 841 23.02 -22.04 -20.64
CA THR A 841 23.73 -21.50 -19.47
C THR A 841 22.87 -20.52 -18.69
N SER A 842 23.10 -20.45 -17.38
CA SER A 842 22.47 -19.46 -16.51
C SER A 842 22.94 -18.04 -16.89
N PRO A 843 22.07 -17.02 -16.76
CA PRO A 843 22.48 -15.62 -16.90
C PRO A 843 23.53 -15.21 -15.87
N PHE A 844 24.24 -14.11 -16.11
CA PHE A 844 25.25 -13.58 -15.18
C PHE A 844 24.67 -13.21 -13.80
N LYS A 845 23.36 -12.93 -13.74
CA LYS A 845 22.63 -12.67 -12.50
C LYS A 845 21.44 -13.61 -12.34
N PRO A 846 21.19 -14.13 -11.12
CA PRO A 846 20.04 -14.99 -10.86
C PRO A 846 18.72 -14.21 -11.00
N LEU A 847 17.65 -14.92 -11.33
CA LEU A 847 16.34 -14.33 -11.69
C LEU A 847 15.76 -13.37 -10.63
N ASN A 848 16.04 -13.58 -9.35
CA ASN A 848 15.57 -12.73 -8.25
C ASN A 848 16.34 -11.40 -8.11
N GLU A 849 17.55 -11.31 -8.68
CA GLU A 849 18.40 -10.12 -8.66
C GLU A 849 18.33 -9.31 -9.94
N GLN A 850 17.74 -9.86 -11.01
CA GLN A 850 17.60 -9.15 -12.27
C GLN A 850 16.71 -7.91 -12.12
N ARG A 851 17.11 -6.80 -12.75
CA ARG A 851 16.38 -5.52 -12.75
C ARG A 851 16.38 -4.94 -14.15
N TYR A 852 15.26 -4.36 -14.55
CA TYR A 852 15.04 -3.85 -15.90
C TYR A 852 14.47 -2.44 -15.86
N GLY A 853 14.67 -1.68 -16.94
CA GLY A 853 14.06 -0.35 -17.11
C GLY A 853 14.77 0.80 -16.42
N MET A 854 15.91 0.57 -15.74
CA MET A 854 16.69 1.64 -15.10
C MET A 854 17.13 2.66 -16.14
N LYS A 855 17.25 3.92 -15.72
CA LYS A 855 17.61 5.00 -16.63
C LYS A 855 18.47 6.04 -15.95
N VAL A 856 19.48 6.53 -16.66
CA VAL A 856 20.27 7.70 -16.27
C VAL A 856 20.02 8.80 -17.29
N GLU A 857 19.74 9.99 -16.81
CA GLU A 857 19.50 11.18 -17.64
C GLU A 857 20.46 12.30 -17.22
N TYR A 858 20.86 13.14 -18.16
CA TYR A 858 21.62 14.35 -17.87
C TYR A 858 20.73 15.57 -18.10
N ASP A 859 20.48 16.33 -17.02
CA ASP A 859 19.80 17.62 -17.10
C ASP A 859 20.84 18.70 -17.41
N ALA A 860 20.89 19.16 -18.66
CA ALA A 860 21.85 20.16 -19.11
C ALA A 860 21.61 21.56 -18.53
N VAL A 861 20.40 21.85 -18.03
CA VAL A 861 20.06 23.14 -17.40
C VAL A 861 20.55 23.15 -15.96
N LYS A 862 20.30 22.07 -15.23
CA LYS A 862 20.77 21.91 -13.85
C LYS A 862 22.20 21.37 -13.75
N GLN A 863 22.79 20.97 -14.87
CA GLN A 863 24.12 20.38 -14.98
C GLN A 863 24.30 19.19 -14.01
N THR A 864 23.36 18.24 -14.01
CA THR A 864 23.38 17.10 -13.09
C THR A 864 22.94 15.81 -13.77
N PHE A 865 23.48 14.69 -13.30
CA PHE A 865 22.96 13.37 -13.64
C PHE A 865 21.79 13.00 -12.73
N VAL A 866 20.78 12.36 -13.29
CA VAL A 866 19.57 11.91 -12.60
C VAL A 866 19.43 10.42 -12.87
N PHE A 867 19.59 9.63 -11.82
CA PHE A 867 19.46 8.18 -11.83
C PHE A 867 18.03 7.80 -11.43
N LYS A 868 17.39 6.94 -12.20
CA LYS A 868 16.01 6.48 -12.00
C LYS A 868 15.97 4.96 -11.91
N SER A 869 15.24 4.44 -10.93
CA SER A 869 14.88 3.02 -10.90
C SER A 869 13.99 2.68 -12.11
N GLY A 870 14.03 1.41 -12.53
CA GLY A 870 13.21 0.95 -13.64
C GLY A 870 11.77 0.56 -13.28
N THR A 871 11.47 0.51 -11.98
CA THR A 871 10.12 0.30 -11.45
C THR A 871 9.58 1.60 -10.86
N THR A 872 8.27 1.78 -10.94
CA THR A 872 7.56 2.90 -10.29
C THR A 872 6.86 2.43 -9.02
N GLY A 873 6.45 3.40 -8.21
CA GLY A 873 5.64 3.15 -7.03
C GLY A 873 6.46 3.02 -5.75
N ASP A 874 5.79 2.84 -4.62
CA ASP A 874 6.43 2.93 -3.31
C ASP A 874 7.48 1.86 -3.04
N ASN A 875 7.39 0.71 -3.71
CA ASN A 875 8.37 -0.38 -3.60
C ASN A 875 9.68 -0.10 -4.33
N SER A 876 9.71 0.92 -5.20
CA SER A 876 10.93 1.30 -5.91
C SER A 876 11.97 1.85 -4.95
N GLY A 877 13.24 1.46 -5.16
CA GLY A 877 14.38 1.88 -4.35
C GLY A 877 15.62 2.08 -5.22
N LEU A 878 16.49 2.99 -4.79
CA LEU A 878 17.74 3.26 -5.50
C LEU A 878 18.79 3.74 -4.51
N ALA A 879 19.93 3.05 -4.43
CA ALA A 879 21.06 3.47 -3.61
C ALA A 879 22.33 3.50 -4.46
N ILE A 880 23.06 4.61 -4.40
CA ILE A 880 24.39 4.70 -5.01
C ILE A 880 25.42 4.82 -3.89
N THR A 881 26.32 3.85 -3.84
CA THR A 881 27.34 3.69 -2.79
C THR A 881 28.72 3.47 -3.43
N GLY A 882 29.77 3.35 -2.62
CA GLY A 882 31.10 3.02 -3.13
C GLY A 882 31.67 4.06 -4.12
N ILE A 883 31.20 5.31 -4.06
CA ILE A 883 31.65 6.39 -4.93
C ILE A 883 33.15 6.59 -4.71
N ARG A 884 33.94 6.33 -5.75
CA ARG A 884 35.40 6.32 -5.66
C ARG A 884 35.94 7.76 -5.58
N PRO A 885 36.61 8.16 -4.47
CA PRO A 885 37.17 9.50 -4.33
C PRO A 885 38.26 9.77 -5.37
N GLY A 886 38.29 10.99 -5.91
CA GLY A 886 39.31 11.42 -6.88
C GLY A 886 39.17 10.80 -8.27
N SER A 887 38.09 10.06 -8.54
CA SER A 887 37.77 9.49 -9.84
C SER A 887 36.88 10.43 -10.67
N LEU A 888 36.55 10.02 -11.90
CA LEU A 888 35.57 10.73 -12.74
C LEU A 888 34.21 10.90 -12.02
N ALA A 889 33.87 10.00 -11.08
CA ALA A 889 32.62 10.06 -10.33
C ALA A 889 32.51 11.35 -9.49
N THR A 890 33.59 11.77 -8.83
CA THR A 890 33.60 12.92 -7.90
C THR A 890 33.98 14.25 -8.54
N GLN A 891 34.36 14.27 -9.83
CA GLN A 891 34.76 15.50 -10.53
C GLN A 891 33.53 16.35 -10.88
N SER A 892 33.57 17.63 -10.49
CA SER A 892 32.46 18.58 -10.71
C SER A 892 32.49 19.29 -12.07
N SER A 893 33.64 19.32 -12.74
CA SER A 893 33.80 19.78 -14.12
C SER A 893 34.24 18.59 -14.95
N LYS A 894 33.54 18.32 -16.06
CA LYS A 894 33.80 17.17 -16.94
C LYS A 894 33.90 15.84 -16.15
N GLY A 895 32.96 15.63 -15.24
CA GLY A 895 32.82 14.42 -14.43
C GLY A 895 31.35 14.18 -14.04
N LEU A 896 31.07 13.26 -13.13
CA LEU A 896 29.69 12.92 -12.74
C LEU A 896 29.15 13.75 -11.57
N GLY A 897 29.97 14.59 -10.95
CA GLY A 897 29.54 15.51 -9.89
C GLY A 897 29.08 14.83 -8.59
N MET A 898 29.41 13.56 -8.37
CA MET A 898 28.92 12.77 -7.24
C MET A 898 29.71 13.10 -5.97
N THR A 899 29.50 14.29 -5.41
CA THR A 899 30.14 14.78 -4.17
C THR A 899 29.09 15.04 -3.11
N GLY A 900 29.30 14.64 -1.85
CA GLY A 900 28.37 14.94 -0.75
C GLY A 900 28.10 13.75 0.18
N ASP A 901 27.12 13.93 1.07
CA ASP A 901 26.69 12.89 2.03
C ASP A 901 26.14 11.66 1.29
N PRO A 902 26.70 10.45 1.52
CA PRO A 902 26.17 9.20 0.98
C PRO A 902 24.66 9.01 1.17
N ALA A 903 24.06 9.56 2.24
CA ALA A 903 22.62 9.48 2.48
C ALA A 903 21.79 10.21 1.40
N SER A 904 22.36 11.22 0.73
CA SER A 904 21.71 11.95 -0.37
C SER A 904 21.57 11.10 -1.64
N TYR A 905 22.30 9.99 -1.72
CA TYR A 905 22.29 9.06 -2.84
C TYR A 905 21.48 7.79 -2.60
N VAL A 906 20.65 7.79 -1.55
CA VAL A 906 19.83 6.64 -1.16
C VAL A 906 18.36 7.03 -1.09
N VAL A 907 17.54 6.34 -1.86
CA VAL A 907 16.09 6.40 -1.84
C VAL A 907 15.58 5.02 -1.45
N THR A 908 15.04 4.91 -0.24
CA THR A 908 14.46 3.66 0.26
C THR A 908 13.00 3.49 -0.17
N PRO A 909 12.52 2.25 -0.30
CA PRO A 909 11.10 1.97 -0.47
C PRO A 909 10.26 2.52 0.69
N SER A 910 9.08 3.04 0.37
CA SER A 910 8.14 3.55 1.37
C SER A 910 7.12 2.47 1.75
N THR A 911 7.06 2.10 3.03
CA THR A 911 6.06 1.14 3.53
C THR A 911 4.88 1.82 4.20
N VAL A 912 5.03 3.08 4.61
CA VAL A 912 4.05 3.80 5.45
C VAL A 912 3.22 4.78 4.62
N ASP A 913 3.87 5.62 3.81
CA ASP A 913 3.21 6.68 3.06
C ASP A 913 3.25 6.41 1.55
N ALA A 914 2.15 6.69 0.86
CA ALA A 914 2.13 6.74 -0.59
C ALA A 914 2.89 7.98 -1.06
N LEU A 915 4.12 7.77 -1.52
CA LEU A 915 5.02 8.85 -1.99
C LEU A 915 5.22 8.78 -3.50
N ARG A 916 5.36 7.58 -4.03
CA ARG A 916 5.70 7.32 -5.44
C ARG A 916 4.60 6.56 -6.19
N GLY A 917 3.60 6.04 -5.48
CA GLY A 917 2.37 5.50 -6.07
C GLY A 917 2.38 3.99 -6.28
N ILE A 918 1.70 3.56 -7.34
CA ILE A 918 1.49 2.15 -7.69
C ILE A 918 2.56 1.70 -8.70
N ALA A 919 2.88 0.41 -8.72
CA ALA A 919 3.71 -0.16 -9.77
C ALA A 919 3.04 0.01 -11.14
N SER A 920 3.82 0.42 -12.15
CA SER A 920 3.36 0.53 -13.54
C SER A 920 3.18 -0.85 -14.18
N ALA A 921 2.50 -0.91 -15.33
CA ALA A 921 2.28 -2.17 -16.05
C ALA A 921 3.24 -2.31 -17.25
N PRO A 922 3.82 -3.50 -17.47
CA PRO A 922 4.62 -3.78 -18.67
C PRO A 922 3.75 -3.88 -19.93
N ALA A 923 4.38 -3.82 -21.10
CA ALA A 923 3.72 -4.10 -22.35
C ALA A 923 3.49 -5.61 -22.48
N VAL A 924 2.23 -6.02 -22.67
CA VAL A 924 1.84 -7.43 -22.81
C VAL A 924 1.23 -7.68 -24.18
N LEU A 925 1.86 -8.54 -24.97
CA LEU A 925 1.40 -9.00 -26.27
C LEU A 925 0.90 -10.44 -26.18
N GLY A 926 -0.41 -10.64 -26.32
CA GLY A 926 -0.99 -11.97 -26.48
C GLY A 926 -1.09 -12.34 -27.96
N GLY A 927 -0.70 -13.56 -28.29
CA GLY A 927 -0.86 -14.13 -29.63
C GLY A 927 -2.26 -14.68 -29.89
N ASN A 928 -2.45 -15.19 -31.10
CA ASN A 928 -3.60 -15.99 -31.50
C ASN A 928 -3.45 -17.45 -31.02
N PRO A 929 -4.52 -18.26 -31.04
CA PRO A 929 -4.45 -19.66 -30.66
C PRO A 929 -3.40 -20.45 -31.47
N LEU A 930 -2.58 -21.24 -30.78
CA LEU A 930 -1.55 -22.09 -31.36
C LEU A 930 -2.17 -23.18 -32.23
N ALA A 931 -1.60 -23.39 -33.42
CA ALA A 931 -2.03 -24.46 -34.34
C ALA A 931 -1.33 -25.80 -34.10
N VAL A 932 -0.40 -25.84 -33.13
CA VAL A 932 0.36 -27.04 -32.74
C VAL A 932 -0.25 -27.70 -31.50
N ASN A 933 -0.09 -29.02 -31.38
CA ASN A 933 -0.51 -29.73 -30.18
C ASN A 933 0.52 -29.51 -29.06
N VAL A 934 0.14 -28.71 -28.06
CA VAL A 934 1.00 -28.31 -26.94
C VAL A 934 1.26 -29.42 -25.90
N ASP A 935 0.49 -30.52 -25.94
CA ASP A 935 0.61 -31.64 -25.00
C ASP A 935 1.66 -32.67 -25.43
N ASN A 936 2.11 -32.62 -26.69
CA ASN A 936 3.12 -33.52 -27.25
C ASN A 936 4.38 -32.76 -27.69
N ASN A 937 5.45 -33.50 -27.93
CA ASN A 937 6.63 -32.94 -28.59
C ASN A 937 6.27 -32.49 -30.02
N PHE A 938 6.81 -31.35 -30.44
CA PHE A 938 6.64 -30.81 -31.78
C PHE A 938 7.98 -30.42 -32.40
N SER A 939 8.00 -30.34 -33.73
CA SER A 939 9.18 -29.96 -34.49
C SER A 939 9.19 -28.47 -34.84
N VAL A 940 10.38 -27.88 -34.72
CA VAL A 940 10.74 -26.57 -35.27
C VAL A 940 11.74 -26.83 -36.39
N ASP A 941 11.43 -26.36 -37.61
CA ASP A 941 12.24 -26.55 -38.82
C ASP A 941 12.61 -25.19 -39.44
N GLU A 942 13.41 -25.18 -40.50
CA GLU A 942 13.90 -23.95 -41.14
C GLU A 942 12.79 -23.06 -41.73
N THR A 943 11.57 -23.58 -41.91
CA THR A 943 10.44 -22.81 -42.46
C THR A 943 9.70 -22.02 -41.39
N ASN A 944 9.78 -22.42 -40.12
CA ASN A 944 9.00 -21.85 -39.02
C ASN A 944 9.81 -21.40 -37.80
N ASN A 945 11.14 -21.31 -37.92
CA ASN A 945 12.04 -21.02 -36.81
C ASN A 945 12.46 -19.55 -36.64
N GLN A 946 11.92 -18.64 -37.45
CA GLN A 946 12.28 -17.21 -37.42
C GLN A 946 11.16 -16.33 -36.87
N PHE A 947 11.53 -15.39 -36.01
CA PHE A 947 10.63 -14.44 -35.35
C PHE A 947 11.20 -13.04 -35.45
N VAL A 948 10.48 -12.12 -36.07
CA VAL A 948 10.86 -10.70 -36.10
C VAL A 948 10.30 -10.04 -34.84
N VAL A 949 11.20 -9.54 -34.00
CA VAL A 949 10.85 -8.99 -32.70
C VAL A 949 11.35 -7.56 -32.61
N SER A 950 10.49 -6.67 -32.10
CA SER A 950 10.87 -5.33 -31.72
C SER A 950 10.42 -5.01 -30.31
N VAL A 951 11.36 -4.58 -29.47
CA VAL A 951 11.14 -4.24 -28.07
C VAL A 951 11.84 -2.92 -27.77
N ASN A 952 11.11 -1.93 -27.24
CA ASN A 952 11.65 -0.62 -26.84
C ASN A 952 12.56 0.06 -27.88
N GLY A 953 12.28 -0.09 -29.17
CA GLY A 953 13.07 0.49 -30.27
C GLY A 953 14.26 -0.35 -30.76
N ILE A 954 14.55 -1.50 -30.13
CA ILE A 954 15.48 -2.49 -30.65
C ILE A 954 14.69 -3.46 -31.54
N THR A 955 15.21 -3.77 -32.74
CA THR A 955 14.55 -4.68 -33.69
C THR A 955 15.57 -5.70 -34.22
N GLY A 956 15.20 -6.97 -34.19
CA GLY A 956 16.03 -8.06 -34.71
C GLY A 956 15.21 -9.31 -35.04
N THR A 957 15.86 -10.26 -35.71
CA THR A 957 15.27 -11.56 -36.04
C THR A 957 15.83 -12.61 -35.10
N VAL A 958 14.96 -13.20 -34.28
CA VAL A 958 15.28 -14.33 -33.41
C VAL A 958 15.13 -15.62 -34.21
N VAL A 959 16.17 -16.45 -34.21
CA VAL A 959 16.15 -17.76 -34.87
C VAL A 959 16.27 -18.84 -33.82
N VAL A 960 15.22 -19.65 -33.65
CA VAL A 960 15.23 -20.79 -32.73
C VAL A 960 15.92 -21.98 -33.42
N PRO A 961 16.86 -22.69 -32.76
CA PRO A 961 17.53 -23.83 -33.37
C PRO A 961 16.55 -24.93 -33.81
N PRO A 962 16.62 -25.45 -35.05
CA PRO A 962 15.74 -26.53 -35.51
C PRO A 962 15.90 -27.81 -34.66
N LYS A 963 14.79 -28.40 -34.22
CA LYS A 963 14.77 -29.63 -33.42
C LYS A 963 13.39 -30.30 -33.49
N ASP A 964 13.37 -31.62 -33.57
CA ASP A 964 12.11 -32.40 -33.63
C ASP A 964 11.51 -32.76 -32.25
N THR A 965 12.13 -32.31 -31.16
CA THR A 965 11.80 -32.73 -29.79
C THR A 965 11.53 -31.56 -28.84
N TYR A 966 11.06 -30.42 -29.36
CA TYR A 966 10.66 -29.32 -28.49
C TYR A 966 9.40 -29.67 -27.70
N THR A 967 9.44 -29.37 -26.41
CA THR A 967 8.26 -29.21 -25.56
C THR A 967 7.86 -27.73 -25.56
N LEU A 968 6.62 -27.41 -25.19
CA LEU A 968 6.18 -26.01 -25.09
C LEU A 968 7.10 -25.19 -24.17
N GLY A 969 7.53 -25.77 -23.03
CA GLY A 969 8.45 -25.10 -22.11
C GLY A 969 9.82 -24.80 -22.71
N THR A 970 10.45 -25.81 -23.33
CA THR A 970 11.78 -25.64 -23.94
C THR A 970 11.78 -24.73 -25.17
N PHE A 971 10.66 -24.68 -25.90
CA PHE A 971 10.48 -23.74 -27.00
C PHE A 971 10.29 -22.30 -26.49
N MET A 972 9.44 -22.09 -25.47
CA MET A 972 9.27 -20.76 -24.87
C MET A 972 10.57 -20.23 -24.28
N GLU A 973 11.37 -21.09 -23.64
CA GLU A 973 12.69 -20.73 -23.11
C GLU A 973 13.65 -20.32 -24.25
N ALA A 974 13.76 -21.12 -25.31
CA ALA A 974 14.61 -20.78 -26.46
C ALA A 974 14.18 -19.47 -27.16
N LEU A 975 12.86 -19.23 -27.27
CA LEU A 975 12.32 -18.00 -27.83
C LEU A 975 12.57 -16.80 -26.91
N GLN A 976 12.33 -16.95 -25.60
CA GLN A 976 12.58 -15.92 -24.60
C GLN A 976 14.05 -15.49 -24.60
N ASP A 977 14.95 -16.47 -24.54
CA ASP A 977 16.40 -16.23 -24.59
C ASP A 977 16.82 -15.57 -25.89
N GLY A 978 16.25 -16.02 -27.01
CA GLY A 978 16.52 -15.43 -28.31
C GLY A 978 16.13 -13.94 -28.37
N ILE A 979 14.99 -13.57 -27.76
CA ILE A 979 14.54 -12.18 -27.65
C ILE A 979 15.45 -11.38 -26.72
N ASN A 980 15.81 -11.92 -25.56
CA ASN A 980 16.59 -11.19 -24.56
C ASN A 980 18.07 -11.05 -24.91
N ASN A 981 18.54 -11.80 -25.91
CA ASN A 981 19.88 -11.65 -26.49
C ASN A 981 19.90 -10.67 -27.69
N LEU A 982 18.77 -10.06 -28.06
CA LEU A 982 18.77 -9.02 -29.09
C LEU A 982 19.41 -7.74 -28.53
N GLN A 983 20.32 -7.16 -29.30
CA GLN A 983 20.87 -5.84 -29.00
C GLN A 983 20.75 -4.93 -30.22
N GLY A 984 20.62 -3.64 -29.97
CA GLY A 984 20.66 -2.60 -30.99
C GLY A 984 22.07 -2.41 -31.56
N PRO A 985 22.20 -1.55 -32.58
CA PRO A 985 23.50 -1.23 -33.15
C PRO A 985 24.37 -0.45 -32.14
N SER A 986 25.67 -0.76 -32.07
CA SER A 986 26.62 0.09 -31.35
C SER A 986 26.70 1.47 -32.00
N LYS A 987 26.52 2.53 -31.20
CA LYS A 987 26.57 3.93 -31.65
C LYS A 987 27.94 4.50 -31.28
N ASN A 988 28.83 4.72 -32.25
CA ASN A 988 30.15 5.33 -32.04
C ASN A 988 30.98 4.69 -30.91
N GLY A 989 31.04 3.36 -30.84
CA GLY A 989 31.84 2.66 -29.82
C GLY A 989 31.23 2.64 -28.41
N LEU A 990 30.00 3.11 -28.25
CA LEU A 990 29.21 2.95 -27.02
C LEU A 990 28.69 1.52 -26.87
N THR A 991 28.36 1.14 -25.64
CA THR A 991 27.75 -0.16 -25.34
C THR A 991 26.40 -0.27 -26.06
N PRO A 992 26.16 -1.37 -26.83
CA PRO A 992 24.87 -1.61 -27.47
C PRO A 992 23.71 -1.64 -26.48
N ASP A 993 22.58 -1.02 -26.86
CA ASP A 993 21.33 -1.13 -26.11
C ASP A 993 20.81 -2.58 -26.21
N SER A 994 20.49 -3.25 -25.10
CA SER A 994 20.02 -4.64 -25.13
C SER A 994 18.54 -4.78 -24.75
N VAL A 995 17.86 -5.73 -25.38
CA VAL A 995 16.49 -6.11 -25.02
C VAL A 995 16.59 -7.02 -23.80
N ASN A 996 16.36 -6.50 -22.60
CA ASN A 996 16.47 -7.30 -21.38
C ASN A 996 15.11 -7.51 -20.72
N GLY A 997 14.89 -8.73 -20.22
CA GLY A 997 13.77 -9.06 -19.33
C GLY A 997 12.42 -9.33 -19.98
N VAL A 998 12.35 -9.58 -21.30
CA VAL A 998 11.10 -10.06 -21.90
C VAL A 998 10.82 -11.46 -21.39
N LYS A 999 9.59 -11.70 -20.94
CA LYS A 999 9.12 -13.00 -20.50
C LYS A 999 8.14 -13.59 -21.51
N VAL A 1000 8.35 -14.85 -21.88
CA VAL A 1000 7.44 -15.60 -22.74
C VAL A 1000 6.69 -16.62 -21.88
N SER A 1001 5.36 -16.56 -21.90
CA SER A 1001 4.48 -17.47 -21.17
C SER A 1001 3.36 -18.00 -22.06
N TYR A 1002 2.66 -19.03 -21.58
CA TYR A 1002 1.53 -19.63 -22.28
C TYR A 1002 0.25 -19.45 -21.45
N ASP A 1003 -0.80 -18.91 -22.07
CA ASP A 1003 -2.13 -18.84 -21.48
C ASP A 1003 -2.99 -20.01 -21.95
N ALA A 1004 -3.27 -20.95 -21.04
CA ALA A 1004 -4.06 -22.14 -21.31
C ALA A 1004 -5.52 -21.86 -21.66
N LYS A 1005 -6.08 -20.68 -21.30
CA LYS A 1005 -7.48 -20.34 -21.63
C LYS A 1005 -7.64 -19.89 -23.07
N SER A 1006 -6.70 -19.10 -23.56
CA SER A 1006 -6.67 -18.60 -24.93
C SER A 1006 -5.89 -19.50 -25.89
N ASN A 1007 -5.19 -20.52 -25.35
CA ASN A 1007 -4.27 -21.39 -26.10
C ASN A 1007 -3.22 -20.56 -26.88
N ALA A 1008 -2.65 -19.51 -26.27
CA ALA A 1008 -1.79 -18.56 -26.95
C ALA A 1008 -0.49 -18.26 -26.17
N LEU A 1009 0.55 -17.87 -26.91
CA LEU A 1009 1.77 -17.31 -26.32
C LEU A 1009 1.54 -15.87 -25.88
N GLN A 1010 2.14 -15.49 -24.75
CA GLN A 1010 2.09 -14.15 -24.19
C GLN A 1010 3.51 -13.65 -23.95
N PHE A 1011 3.83 -12.47 -24.48
CA PHE A 1011 5.11 -11.80 -24.33
C PHE A 1011 4.93 -10.59 -23.42
N THR A 1012 5.71 -10.51 -22.35
CA THR A 1012 5.66 -9.42 -21.38
C THR A 1012 7.01 -8.73 -21.31
N THR A 1013 7.09 -7.42 -21.52
CA THR A 1013 8.36 -6.69 -21.40
C THR A 1013 8.84 -6.65 -19.96
N GLY A 1014 10.16 -6.68 -19.73
CA GLY A 1014 10.72 -6.58 -18.37
C GLY A 1014 10.59 -5.19 -17.75
N THR A 1015 10.45 -4.16 -18.59
CA THR A 1015 10.22 -2.78 -18.15
C THR A 1015 8.72 -2.49 -18.04
N ALA A 1016 8.32 -1.75 -17.01
CA ALA A 1016 6.95 -1.35 -16.78
C ALA A 1016 6.80 0.17 -16.84
N SER A 1017 6.52 0.71 -18.01
CA SER A 1017 6.35 2.14 -18.27
C SER A 1017 5.55 2.39 -19.55
N THR A 1018 5.15 3.63 -19.79
CA THR A 1018 4.67 4.11 -21.10
C THR A 1018 5.72 3.99 -22.20
N ASP A 1019 7.00 3.97 -21.84
CA ASP A 1019 8.11 3.72 -22.78
C ASP A 1019 8.23 2.24 -23.19
N SER A 1020 7.53 1.33 -22.50
CA SER A 1020 7.56 -0.09 -22.83
C SER A 1020 6.78 -0.36 -24.12
N TYR A 1021 7.43 -1.03 -25.07
CA TYR A 1021 6.91 -1.36 -26.39
C TYR A 1021 7.30 -2.78 -26.74
N ILE A 1022 6.37 -3.55 -27.29
CA ILE A 1022 6.66 -4.86 -27.86
C ILE A 1022 5.83 -5.15 -29.11
N LYS A 1023 6.49 -5.71 -30.11
CA LYS A 1023 5.89 -6.30 -31.30
C LYS A 1023 6.64 -7.58 -31.65
N VAL A 1024 5.90 -8.66 -31.85
CA VAL A 1024 6.45 -9.96 -32.27
C VAL A 1024 5.67 -10.40 -33.50
N THR A 1025 6.39 -10.83 -34.53
CA THR A 1025 5.81 -11.38 -35.76
C THR A 1025 6.53 -12.69 -36.09
N GLY A 1026 5.76 -13.74 -36.35
CA GLY A 1026 6.28 -15.06 -36.68
C GLY A 1026 5.26 -15.86 -37.49
N ASP A 1027 5.58 -17.14 -37.74
CA ASP A 1027 4.69 -18.03 -38.50
C ASP A 1027 3.31 -18.20 -37.83
N ALA A 1028 2.27 -18.33 -38.65
CA ALA A 1028 0.89 -18.49 -38.18
C ALA A 1028 0.69 -19.73 -37.29
N ARG A 1029 1.53 -20.76 -37.42
CA ARG A 1029 1.50 -21.96 -36.54
C ARG A 1029 1.71 -21.60 -35.06
N TRP A 1030 2.47 -20.55 -34.79
CA TRP A 1030 2.76 -20.05 -33.45
C TRP A 1030 1.74 -19.02 -32.96
N GLY A 1031 0.72 -18.71 -33.76
CA GLY A 1031 -0.27 -17.68 -33.43
C GLY A 1031 0.31 -16.26 -33.44
N LEU A 1032 1.43 -16.02 -34.14
CA LEU A 1032 2.15 -14.75 -34.14
C LEU A 1032 2.00 -13.94 -35.44
N ASP A 1033 1.06 -14.33 -36.30
CA ASP A 1033 0.73 -13.62 -37.53
C ASP A 1033 -0.31 -12.52 -37.29
N GLY A 1034 -0.15 -11.37 -37.97
CA GLY A 1034 -1.09 -10.25 -37.95
C GLY A 1034 -1.26 -9.53 -36.60
N LEU A 1035 -0.32 -9.65 -35.66
CA LEU A 1035 -0.42 -9.03 -34.34
C LEU A 1035 -0.06 -7.53 -34.34
N ASP A 1036 -0.89 -6.72 -33.69
CA ASP A 1036 -0.61 -5.31 -33.42
C ASP A 1036 0.40 -5.13 -32.27
N ALA A 1037 1.18 -4.06 -32.34
CA ALA A 1037 2.11 -3.71 -31.27
C ALA A 1037 1.37 -3.34 -29.97
N LYS A 1038 2.01 -3.59 -28.83
CA LYS A 1038 1.48 -3.28 -27.50
C LYS A 1038 2.42 -2.34 -26.74
N PHE A 1039 1.82 -1.50 -25.91
CA PHE A 1039 2.50 -0.52 -25.06
C PHE A 1039 2.24 -0.84 -23.59
N GLY A 1040 3.21 -0.55 -22.74
CA GLY A 1040 3.01 -0.53 -21.29
C GLY A 1040 2.29 0.74 -20.86
N THR A 1041 1.93 0.80 -19.58
CA THR A 1041 1.24 1.96 -19.01
C THR A 1041 1.85 2.36 -17.68
N THR A 1042 2.01 3.68 -17.51
CA THR A 1042 2.35 4.25 -16.21
C THR A 1042 1.07 4.38 -15.40
N THR A 1043 1.02 3.79 -14.21
CA THR A 1043 -0.17 3.85 -13.36
C THR A 1043 -0.36 5.25 -12.78
N THR A 1044 -1.62 5.58 -12.51
CA THR A 1044 -2.01 6.78 -11.77
C THR A 1044 -2.61 6.36 -10.43
N TRP A 1045 -2.43 7.18 -9.42
CA TRP A 1045 -3.01 6.99 -8.10
C TRP A 1045 -3.57 8.31 -7.61
N ILE A 1046 -4.60 8.25 -6.77
CA ILE A 1046 -5.16 9.44 -6.15
C ILE A 1046 -4.51 9.59 -4.79
N LYS A 1047 -3.85 10.70 -4.50
CA LYS A 1047 -3.32 10.95 -3.17
C LYS A 1047 -4.47 11.34 -2.24
N PRO A 1048 -4.89 10.48 -1.29
CA PRO A 1048 -6.02 10.81 -0.43
C PRO A 1048 -5.64 12.01 0.44
N THR A 1049 -6.39 13.09 0.34
CA THR A 1049 -6.16 14.25 1.20
C THR A 1049 -6.90 14.05 2.52
N ALA A 1050 -6.13 13.96 3.59
CA ALA A 1050 -6.68 13.83 4.94
C ALA A 1050 -7.56 15.04 5.27
N PHE A 1051 -8.72 14.79 5.89
CA PHE A 1051 -9.60 15.85 6.35
C PHE A 1051 -8.89 16.69 7.42
N LYS A 1052 -8.94 18.01 7.27
CA LYS A 1052 -8.37 18.96 8.22
C LYS A 1052 -9.48 19.71 8.94
N ASP A 1053 -9.29 19.96 10.24
CA ASP A 1053 -10.19 20.82 11.01
C ASP A 1053 -10.02 22.31 10.64
N GLU A 1054 -10.85 23.18 11.22
CA GLU A 1054 -10.79 24.65 11.04
C GLU A 1054 -9.44 25.27 11.44
N LYS A 1055 -8.60 24.53 12.17
CA LYS A 1055 -7.25 24.95 12.60
C LYS A 1055 -6.14 24.33 11.76
N GLY A 1056 -6.50 23.56 10.72
CA GLY A 1056 -5.57 22.91 9.79
C GLY A 1056 -4.95 21.60 10.29
N ALA A 1057 -5.41 21.05 11.41
CA ALA A 1057 -4.94 19.77 11.95
C ALA A 1057 -5.67 18.58 11.32
N THR A 1058 -4.95 17.50 11.04
CA THR A 1058 -5.54 16.26 10.51
C THR A 1058 -6.50 15.64 11.53
N VAL A 1059 -7.70 15.29 11.06
CA VAL A 1059 -8.72 14.65 11.88
C VAL A 1059 -8.61 13.14 11.78
N TYR A 1060 -8.60 12.49 12.93
CA TYR A 1060 -8.61 11.04 13.08
C TYR A 1060 -9.98 10.58 13.57
N ILE A 1061 -10.37 9.36 13.22
CA ILE A 1061 -11.63 8.74 13.60
C ILE A 1061 -11.36 7.36 14.23
N ASP A 1062 -12.00 7.05 15.36
CA ASP A 1062 -11.91 5.73 15.98
C ASP A 1062 -12.95 4.74 15.43
N GLY A 1063 -12.89 3.48 15.87
CA GLY A 1063 -13.82 2.42 15.45
C GLY A 1063 -15.28 2.65 15.82
N PHE A 1064 -15.58 3.66 16.65
CA PHE A 1064 -16.93 4.06 17.03
C PHE A 1064 -17.37 5.36 16.35
N GLY A 1065 -16.55 5.93 15.47
CA GLY A 1065 -16.87 7.13 14.71
C GLY A 1065 -16.57 8.45 15.43
N ALA A 1066 -15.86 8.43 16.58
CA ALA A 1066 -15.52 9.65 17.30
C ALA A 1066 -14.29 10.34 16.67
N GLU A 1067 -14.43 11.64 16.39
CA GLU A 1067 -13.36 12.46 15.82
C GLU A 1067 -12.37 12.92 16.90
N SER A 1068 -11.07 12.96 16.56
CA SER A 1068 -10.01 13.50 17.40
C SER A 1068 -8.94 14.14 16.53
N SER A 1069 -8.49 15.33 16.92
CA SER A 1069 -7.39 16.05 16.25
C SER A 1069 -6.00 15.66 16.77
N THR A 1070 -5.91 14.62 17.60
CA THR A 1070 -4.66 14.16 18.20
C THR A 1070 -4.22 12.84 17.56
N ALA A 1071 -2.96 12.74 17.15
CA ALA A 1071 -2.38 11.51 16.60
C ALA A 1071 -2.17 10.39 17.65
N THR A 1072 -2.40 10.64 18.94
CA THR A 1072 -2.24 9.64 20.00
C THR A 1072 -3.17 8.44 19.74
N GLY A 1073 -2.58 7.23 19.73
CA GLY A 1073 -3.27 5.97 19.40
C GLY A 1073 -3.24 5.62 17.91
N PHE A 1074 -2.44 6.33 17.10
CA PHE A 1074 -2.17 6.02 15.69
C PHE A 1074 -0.71 5.54 15.54
N ASP A 1075 -0.50 4.24 15.38
CA ASP A 1075 0.85 3.64 15.24
C ASP A 1075 1.22 3.36 13.77
N THR A 1076 0.25 2.99 12.92
CA THR A 1076 0.43 2.76 11.48
C THR A 1076 -0.89 3.02 10.72
N LEU A 1077 -0.82 3.49 9.47
CA LEU A 1077 -1.99 3.59 8.60
C LEU A 1077 -2.49 2.16 8.27
N PRO A 1078 -3.77 1.83 8.46
CA PRO A 1078 -4.32 0.57 7.96
C PRO A 1078 -4.32 0.57 6.43
N ALA A 1079 -4.33 -0.64 5.83
CA ALA A 1079 -4.37 -0.79 4.38
C ALA A 1079 -5.61 -0.11 3.74
N TRP A 1080 -6.73 -0.11 4.47
CA TRP A 1080 -8.00 0.47 4.05
C TRP A 1080 -8.58 1.34 5.16
N SER A 1081 -9.00 2.55 4.82
CA SER A 1081 -9.65 3.49 5.75
C SER A 1081 -11.08 3.77 5.30
N PRO A 1082 -12.05 3.89 6.24
CA PRO A 1082 -13.41 4.27 5.90
C PRO A 1082 -13.46 5.68 5.30
N VAL A 1083 -14.29 5.86 4.28
CA VAL A 1083 -14.53 7.15 3.64
C VAL A 1083 -15.86 7.69 4.13
N TYR A 1084 -15.95 8.98 4.40
CA TYR A 1084 -17.17 9.62 4.89
C TYR A 1084 -17.68 10.66 3.91
N PHE A 1085 -18.99 10.89 3.93
CA PHE A 1085 -19.56 12.11 3.36
C PHE A 1085 -19.28 13.30 4.27
N ASP A 1086 -19.31 14.50 3.71
CA ASP A 1086 -19.23 15.72 4.51
C ASP A 1086 -20.48 15.84 5.41
N LYS A 1087 -20.30 16.41 6.62
CA LYS A 1087 -21.37 16.51 7.61
C LYS A 1087 -22.53 17.32 7.03
N GLY A 1088 -23.71 16.71 6.91
CA GLY A 1088 -24.92 17.36 6.43
C GLY A 1088 -25.13 17.31 4.92
N GLU A 1089 -24.25 16.64 4.17
CA GLU A 1089 -24.33 16.54 2.72
C GLU A 1089 -25.50 15.66 2.26
N LEU A 1090 -26.26 16.18 1.28
CA LEU A 1090 -27.25 15.46 0.49
C LEU A 1090 -26.74 15.37 -0.95
N THR A 1091 -26.60 14.14 -1.44
CA THR A 1091 -26.13 13.86 -2.80
C THR A 1091 -27.25 13.26 -3.64
N PHE A 1092 -27.51 13.84 -4.80
CA PHE A 1092 -28.51 13.39 -5.77
C PHE A 1092 -27.84 12.95 -7.08
N ASP A 1093 -28.35 11.89 -7.69
CA ASP A 1093 -27.89 11.45 -9.02
C ASP A 1093 -28.41 12.38 -10.14
N THR A 1094 -27.96 12.16 -11.37
CA THR A 1094 -28.47 12.87 -12.56
C THR A 1094 -29.95 12.60 -12.85
N ALA A 1095 -30.53 11.53 -12.30
CA ALA A 1095 -31.95 11.19 -12.43
C ALA A 1095 -32.83 11.88 -11.38
N GLY A 1096 -32.23 12.58 -10.41
CA GLY A 1096 -32.93 13.30 -9.35
C GLY A 1096 -33.26 12.47 -8.11
N ASN A 1097 -32.73 11.25 -7.98
CA ASN A 1097 -32.92 10.41 -6.80
C ASN A 1097 -31.86 10.71 -5.74
N LEU A 1098 -32.23 10.60 -4.47
CA LEU A 1098 -31.29 10.73 -3.35
C LEU A 1098 -30.35 9.51 -3.30
N VAL A 1099 -29.05 9.77 -3.45
CA VAL A 1099 -27.98 8.77 -3.32
C VAL A 1099 -27.53 8.66 -1.86
N SER A 1100 -27.45 9.80 -1.16
CA SER A 1100 -27.05 9.87 0.25
C SER A 1100 -27.68 11.07 0.96
N PRO A 1101 -28.09 10.96 2.25
CA PRO A 1101 -28.05 9.77 3.10
C PRO A 1101 -29.31 8.91 2.97
N LYS A 1102 -29.15 7.59 2.74
CA LYS A 1102 -30.29 6.65 2.61
C LYS A 1102 -30.92 6.24 3.95
N GLN A 1103 -30.15 6.26 5.04
CA GLN A 1103 -30.62 5.86 6.38
C GLN A 1103 -31.15 7.04 7.21
N GLY A 1104 -31.21 8.24 6.61
CA GLY A 1104 -31.45 9.50 7.31
C GLY A 1104 -30.16 10.13 7.86
N ALA A 1105 -30.22 11.43 8.11
CA ALA A 1105 -29.17 12.21 8.75
C ALA A 1105 -29.48 12.32 10.25
N GLN A 1106 -28.77 11.55 11.08
CA GLN A 1106 -28.82 11.75 12.52
C GLN A 1106 -28.12 13.07 12.86
N LEU A 1107 -28.72 13.87 13.73
CA LEU A 1107 -28.12 15.10 14.24
C LEU A 1107 -27.44 14.85 15.58
N ASP A 1108 -26.40 15.63 15.86
CA ASP A 1108 -25.76 15.64 17.17
C ASP A 1108 -26.77 16.01 18.27
N THR A 1109 -26.56 15.46 19.48
CA THR A 1109 -27.44 15.71 20.61
C THR A 1109 -27.44 17.20 20.99
N VAL A 1110 -28.61 17.82 20.91
CA VAL A 1110 -28.83 19.22 21.26
C VAL A 1110 -29.14 19.34 22.74
N TYR A 1111 -28.20 19.90 23.50
CA TYR A 1111 -28.51 20.38 24.85
C TYR A 1111 -29.28 21.70 24.76
N LEU A 1112 -30.56 21.67 25.19
CA LEU A 1112 -31.45 22.82 25.19
C LEU A 1112 -31.13 23.76 26.37
N PRO A 1113 -31.33 25.09 26.23
CA PRO A 1113 -31.07 26.06 27.30
C PRO A 1113 -31.88 25.76 28.58
N ASN A 1114 -31.36 26.19 29.73
CA ASN A 1114 -32.05 26.13 31.04
C ASN A 1114 -32.36 24.73 31.59
N GLY A 1115 -31.54 23.72 31.27
CA GLY A 1115 -31.66 22.39 31.88
C GLY A 1115 -32.87 21.58 31.41
N LYS A 1116 -33.47 21.95 30.27
CA LYS A 1116 -34.68 21.31 29.71
C LYS A 1116 -34.43 20.00 28.95
N GLY A 1117 -33.31 19.32 29.24
CA GLY A 1117 -32.96 18.02 28.65
C GLY A 1117 -32.16 18.10 27.34
N ALA A 1118 -31.93 16.93 26.76
CA ALA A 1118 -31.13 16.73 25.55
C ALA A 1118 -32.02 16.16 24.43
N LEU A 1119 -31.89 16.67 23.21
CA LEU A 1119 -32.72 16.29 22.05
C LEU A 1119 -31.85 15.69 20.95
N THR A 1120 -32.10 14.43 20.60
CA THR A 1120 -31.44 13.73 19.48
C THR A 1120 -32.47 13.51 18.40
N ILE A 1121 -32.27 14.14 17.23
CA ILE A 1121 -33.21 14.10 16.11
C ILE A 1121 -32.56 13.35 14.96
N ASN A 1122 -33.29 12.41 14.35
CA ASN A 1122 -32.92 11.85 13.05
C ASN A 1122 -33.81 12.43 11.95
N ILE A 1123 -33.21 13.03 10.92
CA ILE A 1123 -33.94 13.57 9.77
C ILE A 1123 -33.89 12.56 8.61
N ASP A 1124 -35.05 12.03 8.24
CA ASP A 1124 -35.20 11.12 7.12
C ASP A 1124 -35.53 11.90 5.84
N TYR A 1125 -34.60 11.88 4.88
CA TYR A 1125 -34.72 12.53 3.57
C TYR A 1125 -35.12 11.56 2.45
N ALA A 1126 -35.41 10.29 2.72
CA ALA A 1126 -35.56 9.26 1.68
C ALA A 1126 -36.65 9.55 0.63
N LYS A 1127 -37.62 10.42 0.94
CA LYS A 1127 -38.68 10.86 0.02
C LYS A 1127 -38.34 12.15 -0.73
N SER A 1128 -37.10 12.63 -0.62
CA SER A 1128 -36.66 13.85 -1.29
C SER A 1128 -36.14 13.54 -2.69
N THR A 1129 -36.39 14.46 -3.62
CA THR A 1129 -36.03 14.36 -5.04
C THR A 1129 -35.39 15.65 -5.52
N GLN A 1130 -34.70 15.62 -6.65
CA GLN A 1130 -34.19 16.81 -7.32
C GLN A 1130 -34.67 16.86 -8.77
N PHE A 1131 -35.55 17.80 -9.09
CA PHE A 1131 -36.06 18.03 -10.44
C PHE A 1131 -36.02 19.52 -10.81
N ALA A 1132 -36.14 19.84 -12.09
CA ALA A 1132 -36.21 21.23 -12.59
C ALA A 1132 -37.48 22.00 -12.16
N SER A 1133 -38.28 21.45 -11.26
CA SER A 1133 -39.43 22.14 -10.67
C SER A 1133 -38.99 23.03 -9.49
N PRO A 1134 -39.75 24.09 -9.16
CA PRO A 1134 -39.48 24.91 -7.99
C PRO A 1134 -39.36 24.09 -6.70
N PHE A 1135 -38.65 24.65 -5.72
CA PHE A 1135 -38.54 24.05 -4.39
C PHE A 1135 -39.92 23.81 -3.77
N SER A 1136 -40.19 22.59 -3.31
CA SER A 1136 -41.46 22.25 -2.67
C SER A 1136 -41.29 21.24 -1.54
N VAL A 1137 -42.17 21.34 -0.54
CA VAL A 1137 -42.26 20.35 0.54
C VAL A 1137 -43.30 19.32 0.14
N LEU A 1138 -42.86 18.12 -0.26
CA LEU A 1138 -43.72 17.01 -0.68
C LEU A 1138 -44.38 16.32 0.52
N SER A 1139 -43.64 16.14 1.61
CA SER A 1139 -44.16 15.58 2.86
C SER A 1139 -43.37 16.08 4.06
N GLN A 1140 -44.05 16.40 5.15
CA GLN A 1140 -43.44 16.81 6.41
C GLN A 1140 -44.19 16.15 7.56
N SER A 1141 -43.47 15.40 8.41
CA SER A 1141 -44.05 14.74 9.59
C SER A 1141 -42.99 14.56 10.67
N GLN A 1142 -43.43 14.51 11.93
CA GLN A 1142 -42.58 14.26 13.09
C GLN A 1142 -43.35 13.46 14.14
N ASP A 1143 -42.64 12.77 15.03
CA ASP A 1143 -43.23 11.75 15.91
C ASP A 1143 -43.49 12.20 17.35
N GLY A 1144 -43.16 13.44 17.71
CA GLY A 1144 -43.37 14.03 19.03
C GLY A 1144 -44.78 14.61 19.23
N ALA A 1145 -45.20 14.78 20.47
CA ALA A 1145 -46.54 15.28 20.82
C ALA A 1145 -46.57 16.00 22.18
N PRO A 1146 -47.43 17.03 22.34
CA PRO A 1146 -47.67 17.71 23.61
C PRO A 1146 -48.59 16.90 24.54
N GLU A 1147 -48.69 17.36 25.80
CA GLU A 1147 -49.56 16.80 26.83
C GLU A 1147 -51.06 16.92 26.45
N GLY A 1148 -51.90 15.93 26.82
CA GLY A 1148 -53.35 15.98 26.57
C GLY A 1148 -54.21 15.26 27.62
N ASP A 1149 -55.35 15.87 27.96
CA ASP A 1149 -56.37 15.35 28.90
C ASP A 1149 -57.36 14.37 28.25
N LEU A 1150 -57.94 13.45 29.05
CA LEU A 1150 -58.99 12.50 28.60
C LEU A 1150 -60.32 13.24 28.31
N VAL A 1151 -60.85 13.12 27.10
CA VAL A 1151 -62.09 13.80 26.65
C VAL A 1151 -63.24 12.84 26.34
N GLY A 1152 -62.99 11.55 26.13
CA GLY A 1152 -64.07 10.59 25.87
C GLY A 1152 -63.65 9.13 25.94
N LEU A 1153 -64.61 8.26 26.27
CA LEU A 1153 -64.48 6.80 26.29
C LEU A 1153 -65.45 6.21 25.26
N ALA A 1154 -64.95 5.36 24.37
CA ALA A 1154 -65.76 4.63 23.40
C ALA A 1154 -65.51 3.12 23.53
N ILE A 1155 -66.60 2.34 23.52
CA ILE A 1155 -66.54 0.87 23.52
C ILE A 1155 -67.14 0.40 22.20
N ALA A 1156 -66.33 -0.24 21.37
CA ALA A 1156 -66.75 -0.76 20.08
C ALA A 1156 -67.51 -2.10 20.21
N ASP A 1157 -68.16 -2.53 19.12
CA ASP A 1157 -69.00 -3.74 19.12
C ASP A 1157 -68.20 -5.05 19.34
N ASP A 1158 -66.89 -4.99 19.07
CA ASP A 1158 -65.93 -6.07 19.35
C ASP A 1158 -65.42 -6.04 20.80
N GLY A 1159 -65.93 -5.11 21.62
CA GLY A 1159 -65.54 -4.94 23.02
C GLY A 1159 -64.29 -4.10 23.24
N LEU A 1160 -63.67 -3.51 22.20
CA LEU A 1160 -62.48 -2.66 22.38
C LEU A 1160 -62.85 -1.37 23.12
N VAL A 1161 -62.22 -1.15 24.28
CA VAL A 1161 -62.36 0.05 25.10
C VAL A 1161 -61.25 1.03 24.71
N SER A 1162 -61.61 2.16 24.11
CA SER A 1162 -60.68 3.20 23.67
C SER A 1162 -60.94 4.52 24.40
N ALA A 1163 -59.84 5.15 24.82
CA ALA A 1163 -59.81 6.47 25.42
C ALA A 1163 -59.33 7.49 24.37
N SER A 1164 -60.07 8.59 24.24
CA SER A 1164 -59.72 9.72 23.37
C SER A 1164 -59.21 10.90 24.21
N PHE A 1165 -58.12 11.53 23.76
CA PHE A 1165 -57.46 12.65 24.46
C PHE A 1165 -57.56 13.96 23.67
N SER A 1166 -57.45 15.09 24.37
CA SER A 1166 -57.56 16.44 23.80
C SER A 1166 -56.39 16.82 22.89
N ASN A 1167 -55.26 16.11 22.99
CA ASN A 1167 -54.14 16.22 22.04
C ASN A 1167 -54.35 15.38 20.76
N GLY A 1168 -55.55 14.81 20.55
CA GLY A 1168 -55.90 14.00 19.39
C GLY A 1168 -55.41 12.55 19.46
N ALA A 1169 -54.67 12.17 20.51
CA ALA A 1169 -54.25 10.79 20.70
C ALA A 1169 -55.46 9.90 21.07
N GLN A 1170 -55.41 8.64 20.63
CA GLN A 1170 -56.32 7.59 21.08
C GLN A 1170 -55.50 6.46 21.69
N LYS A 1171 -55.91 5.98 22.86
CA LYS A 1171 -55.26 4.85 23.55
C LYS A 1171 -56.26 3.74 23.79
N SER A 1172 -55.92 2.54 23.37
CA SER A 1172 -56.68 1.33 23.69
C SER A 1172 -56.38 0.92 25.13
N LEU A 1173 -57.42 0.83 25.97
CA LEU A 1173 -57.29 0.51 27.40
C LEU A 1173 -57.39 -1.01 27.66
N GLY A 1174 -58.17 -1.72 26.86
CA GLY A 1174 -58.42 -3.15 26.98
C GLY A 1174 -59.59 -3.59 26.13
N LYS A 1175 -59.85 -4.89 26.05
CA LYS A 1175 -60.98 -5.47 25.31
C LYS A 1175 -61.91 -6.24 26.25
N VAL A 1176 -63.19 -5.89 26.30
CA VAL A 1176 -64.20 -6.63 27.08
C VAL A 1176 -64.38 -7.99 26.42
N VAL A 1177 -64.04 -9.05 27.16
CA VAL A 1177 -64.14 -10.43 26.69
C VAL A 1177 -65.46 -11.05 27.12
N LEU A 1178 -65.91 -12.04 26.36
CA LEU A 1178 -67.10 -12.83 26.68
C LEU A 1178 -66.69 -14.25 27.05
N VAL A 1179 -67.52 -14.87 27.90
CA VAL A 1179 -67.36 -16.27 28.29
C VAL A 1179 -68.52 -17.08 27.77
N ASN A 1180 -68.21 -18.21 27.14
CA ASN A 1180 -69.21 -19.19 26.76
C ASN A 1180 -68.92 -20.54 27.42
N PHE A 1181 -69.94 -21.39 27.53
CA PHE A 1181 -69.88 -22.70 28.18
C PHE A 1181 -70.39 -23.76 27.21
N SER A 1182 -69.83 -24.97 27.27
CA SER A 1182 -70.33 -26.08 26.44
C SER A 1182 -71.78 -26.44 26.77
N ASN A 1183 -72.20 -26.23 28.03
CA ASN A 1183 -73.58 -26.40 28.47
C ASN A 1183 -73.99 -25.23 29.40
N PRO A 1184 -74.54 -24.13 28.85
CA PRO A 1184 -74.94 -22.97 29.66
C PRO A 1184 -76.00 -23.32 30.72
N SER A 1185 -76.94 -24.22 30.43
CA SER A 1185 -77.96 -24.66 31.39
C SER A 1185 -77.40 -25.45 32.58
N GLY A 1186 -76.13 -25.86 32.54
CA GLY A 1186 -75.42 -26.45 33.68
C GLY A 1186 -74.91 -25.43 34.71
N LEU A 1187 -74.98 -24.13 34.40
CA LEU A 1187 -74.55 -23.07 35.33
C LEU A 1187 -75.44 -23.01 36.57
N ARG A 1188 -74.83 -22.77 37.74
CA ARG A 1188 -75.56 -22.60 38.99
C ARG A 1188 -75.80 -21.12 39.25
N GLN A 1189 -77.07 -20.72 39.34
CA GLN A 1189 -77.44 -19.36 39.72
C GLN A 1189 -77.13 -19.09 41.20
N ILE A 1190 -76.65 -17.88 41.51
CA ILE A 1190 -76.27 -17.45 42.88
C ILE A 1190 -76.99 -16.18 43.37
N GLY A 1191 -78.08 -15.80 42.70
CA GLY A 1191 -78.81 -14.56 42.94
C GLY A 1191 -78.40 -13.43 42.00
N ASP A 1192 -79.19 -12.36 41.93
CA ASP A 1192 -78.92 -11.13 41.17
C ASP A 1192 -78.41 -11.34 39.73
N THR A 1193 -79.00 -12.32 39.01
CA THR A 1193 -78.62 -12.68 37.62
C THR A 1193 -77.17 -13.16 37.43
N ASN A 1194 -76.51 -13.55 38.52
CA ASN A 1194 -75.15 -14.07 38.53
C ASN A 1194 -75.13 -15.61 38.55
N TYR A 1195 -74.08 -16.17 37.95
CA TYR A 1195 -73.90 -17.60 37.76
C TYR A 1195 -72.48 -18.05 38.13
N TYR A 1196 -72.37 -19.24 38.72
CA TYR A 1196 -71.12 -19.98 38.91
C TYR A 1196 -71.01 -21.15 37.93
N LYS A 1197 -69.77 -21.44 37.52
CA LYS A 1197 -69.43 -22.68 36.81
C LYS A 1197 -69.66 -23.89 37.71
N THR A 1198 -70.11 -24.98 37.12
CA THR A 1198 -70.27 -26.29 37.76
C THR A 1198 -69.52 -27.34 36.94
N SER A 1199 -69.44 -28.58 37.45
CA SER A 1199 -68.95 -29.69 36.62
C SER A 1199 -69.83 -29.92 35.39
N ASP A 1200 -71.14 -29.62 35.49
CA ASP A 1200 -72.11 -29.86 34.42
C ASP A 1200 -72.10 -28.78 33.32
N SER A 1201 -71.62 -27.56 33.64
CA SER A 1201 -71.46 -26.49 32.65
C SER A 1201 -70.23 -26.66 31.75
N GLY A 1202 -69.25 -27.43 32.22
CA GLY A 1202 -67.91 -27.50 31.63
C GLY A 1202 -67.04 -26.28 32.00
N THR A 1203 -65.84 -26.22 31.42
CA THR A 1203 -64.89 -25.12 31.64
C THR A 1203 -65.33 -23.84 30.90
N PRO A 1204 -65.10 -22.66 31.50
CA PRO A 1204 -65.36 -21.39 30.83
C PRO A 1204 -64.43 -21.23 29.62
N LYS A 1205 -64.99 -20.89 28.46
CA LYS A 1205 -64.24 -20.53 27.26
C LYS A 1205 -64.28 -19.02 27.09
N TYR A 1206 -63.14 -18.37 27.25
CA TYR A 1206 -62.98 -16.93 27.02
C TYR A 1206 -62.77 -16.67 25.53
N GLY A 1207 -63.37 -15.61 25.00
CA GLY A 1207 -63.19 -15.20 23.62
C GLY A 1207 -63.48 -13.72 23.41
N GLU A 1208 -63.04 -13.22 22.27
CA GLU A 1208 -63.35 -11.86 21.83
C GLU A 1208 -64.83 -11.73 21.46
N ALA A 1209 -65.45 -10.60 21.80
CA ALA A 1209 -66.80 -10.32 21.36
C ALA A 1209 -66.87 -10.21 19.82
N GLY A 1210 -67.90 -10.80 19.22
CA GLY A 1210 -68.08 -10.87 17.76
C GLY A 1210 -67.28 -11.98 17.06
N SER A 1211 -66.43 -12.72 17.77
CA SER A 1211 -65.72 -13.89 17.22
C SER A 1211 -66.66 -15.11 17.10
N ALA A 1212 -66.28 -16.10 16.30
CA ALA A 1212 -67.09 -17.30 16.07
C ALA A 1212 -67.41 -18.02 17.40
N GLY A 1213 -68.71 -18.13 17.72
CA GLY A 1213 -69.20 -18.74 18.97
C GLY A 1213 -69.40 -17.76 20.13
N PHE A 1214 -69.21 -16.46 19.92
CA PHE A 1214 -69.46 -15.39 20.87
C PHE A 1214 -70.33 -14.28 20.24
N GLY A 1215 -71.23 -13.69 21.01
CA GLY A 1215 -72.03 -12.53 20.61
C GLY A 1215 -71.19 -11.25 20.53
N THR A 1216 -71.77 -10.18 20.00
CA THR A 1216 -71.15 -8.84 20.04
C THR A 1216 -71.53 -8.14 21.34
N VAL A 1217 -70.69 -7.21 21.79
CA VAL A 1217 -71.02 -6.31 22.91
C VAL A 1217 -71.62 -5.06 22.31
N ARG A 1218 -72.63 -4.47 22.96
CA ARG A 1218 -73.19 -3.19 22.54
C ARG A 1218 -73.13 -2.21 23.70
N SER A 1219 -72.46 -1.09 23.49
CA SER A 1219 -72.36 0.01 24.45
C SER A 1219 -73.62 0.87 24.46
N GLY A 1220 -73.98 1.42 25.61
CA GLY A 1220 -75.19 2.22 25.78
C GLY A 1220 -76.46 1.40 25.64
N ALA A 1221 -76.47 0.14 26.09
CA ALA A 1221 -77.64 -0.72 26.03
C ALA A 1221 -77.67 -1.72 27.20
N THR A 1222 -78.87 -2.16 27.58
CA THR A 1222 -79.11 -3.19 28.59
C THR A 1222 -80.02 -4.30 28.04
N GLU A 1223 -79.79 -5.55 28.43
CA GLU A 1223 -80.62 -6.69 28.02
C GLU A 1223 -81.76 -6.91 29.03
N ARG A 1224 -83.04 -6.87 28.61
CA ARG A 1224 -84.18 -7.20 29.48
C ARG A 1224 -84.30 -8.70 29.75
N ALA A 1225 -85.13 -9.07 30.72
CA ALA A 1225 -85.49 -10.47 30.93
C ALA A 1225 -86.04 -11.10 29.63
N ASN A 1226 -85.69 -12.34 29.34
CA ASN A 1226 -86.24 -13.11 28.20
C ASN A 1226 -87.61 -13.76 28.51
N VAL A 1227 -88.31 -13.23 29.51
CA VAL A 1227 -89.59 -13.73 30.00
C VAL A 1227 -90.73 -13.05 29.22
N ASP A 1228 -91.57 -13.85 28.55
CA ASP A 1228 -92.82 -13.35 27.98
C ASP A 1228 -93.92 -13.36 29.05
N LEU A 1229 -94.25 -12.17 29.55
CA LEU A 1229 -95.26 -12.01 30.60
C LEU A 1229 -96.62 -12.60 30.21
N THR A 1230 -97.01 -12.53 28.93
CA THR A 1230 -98.32 -13.02 28.49
C THR A 1230 -98.39 -14.54 28.55
N GLN A 1231 -97.33 -15.22 28.10
CA GLN A 1231 -97.25 -16.68 28.15
C GLN A 1231 -97.16 -17.18 29.60
N GLU A 1232 -96.33 -16.56 30.44
CA GLU A 1232 -96.21 -16.99 31.85
C GLU A 1232 -97.51 -16.84 32.63
N LEU A 1233 -98.31 -15.80 32.35
CA LEU A 1233 -99.63 -15.64 33.00
C LEU A 1233 -100.61 -16.74 32.56
N VAL A 1234 -100.56 -17.17 31.30
CA VAL A 1234 -101.37 -18.29 30.80
C VAL A 1234 -100.91 -19.62 31.40
N ASP A 1235 -99.60 -19.84 31.47
CA ASP A 1235 -98.99 -21.02 32.09
C ASP A 1235 -99.36 -21.08 33.57
N LEU A 1236 -99.30 -19.96 34.31
CA LEU A 1236 -99.71 -19.86 35.71
C LEU A 1236 -101.19 -20.26 35.92
N ILE A 1237 -102.10 -19.79 35.06
CA ILE A 1237 -103.53 -20.14 35.12
C ILE A 1237 -103.72 -21.64 34.88
N THR A 1238 -102.98 -22.21 33.93
CA THR A 1238 -103.05 -23.63 33.59
C THR A 1238 -102.51 -24.50 34.74
N GLU A 1239 -101.37 -24.12 35.30
CA GLU A 1239 -100.74 -24.76 36.45
C GLU A 1239 -101.62 -24.68 37.70
N GLN A 1240 -102.28 -23.54 37.95
CA GLN A 1240 -103.22 -23.37 39.04
C GLN A 1240 -104.44 -24.30 38.88
N ARG A 1241 -104.96 -24.44 37.65
CA ARG A 1241 -106.02 -25.42 37.35
C ARG A 1241 -105.55 -26.85 37.59
N ASN A 1242 -104.31 -27.19 37.19
CA ASN A 1242 -103.74 -28.52 37.42
C ASN A 1242 -103.54 -28.80 38.92
N PHE A 1243 -103.08 -27.83 39.69
CA PHE A 1243 -102.99 -27.92 41.15
C PHE A 1243 -104.37 -28.17 41.77
N GLN A 1244 -105.40 -27.40 41.38
CA GLN A 1244 -106.78 -27.59 41.86
C GLN A 1244 -107.36 -28.94 41.47
N ALA A 1245 -107.11 -29.42 40.24
CA ALA A 1245 -107.56 -30.73 39.78
C ALA A 1245 -106.91 -31.88 40.57
N ASN A 1246 -105.59 -31.81 40.80
CA ASN A 1246 -104.87 -32.81 41.60
C ASN A 1246 -105.30 -32.77 43.08
N ALA A 1247 -105.52 -31.58 43.64
CA ALA A 1247 -106.05 -31.41 44.99
C ALA A 1247 -107.46 -32.02 45.12
N LYS A 1248 -108.34 -31.79 44.14
CA LYS A 1248 -109.69 -32.37 44.13
C LYS A 1248 -109.65 -33.89 43.96
N ALA A 1249 -108.74 -34.42 43.15
CA ALA A 1249 -108.52 -35.86 43.00
C ALA A 1249 -107.99 -36.50 44.30
N MET A 1250 -107.12 -35.81 45.06
CA MET A 1250 -106.72 -36.25 46.40
C MET A 1250 -107.91 -36.23 47.36
N GLU A 1251 -108.74 -35.19 47.35
CA GLU A 1251 -109.93 -35.08 48.21
C GLU A 1251 -110.92 -36.23 47.96
N THR A 1252 -111.24 -36.53 46.69
CA THR A 1252 -112.10 -37.67 46.33
C THR A 1252 -111.45 -39.00 46.68
N SER A 1253 -110.14 -39.18 46.48
CA SER A 1253 -109.44 -40.41 46.88
C SER A 1253 -109.46 -40.61 48.41
N THR A 1254 -109.31 -39.53 49.19
CA THR A 1254 -109.40 -39.55 50.66
C THR A 1254 -110.83 -39.87 51.11
N SER A 1255 -111.83 -39.24 50.50
CA SER A 1255 -113.25 -39.49 50.77
C SER A 1255 -113.67 -40.92 50.41
N MET A 1256 -113.22 -41.48 49.29
CA MET A 1256 -113.41 -42.90 48.94
C MET A 1256 -112.74 -43.82 49.97
N THR A 1257 -111.54 -43.50 50.43
CA THR A 1257 -110.84 -44.31 51.45
C THR A 1257 -111.57 -44.25 52.79
N GLN A 1258 -112.04 -43.07 53.21
CA GLN A 1258 -112.88 -42.90 54.40
C GLN A 1258 -114.20 -43.65 54.27
N THR A 1259 -114.85 -43.61 53.09
CA THR A 1259 -116.08 -44.37 52.82
C THR A 1259 -115.82 -45.88 52.87
N ILE A 1260 -114.72 -46.37 52.30
CA ILE A 1260 -114.31 -47.78 52.41
C ILE A 1260 -114.07 -48.17 53.87
N ILE A 1261 -113.43 -47.31 54.67
CA ILE A 1261 -113.23 -47.54 56.11
C ILE A 1261 -114.58 -47.55 56.84
N GLN A 1262 -115.53 -46.67 56.49
CA GLN A 1262 -116.88 -46.62 57.06
C GLN A 1262 -117.78 -47.78 56.63
N ILE A 1263 -117.54 -48.41 55.46
CA ILE A 1263 -118.23 -49.66 55.04
C ILE A 1263 -117.64 -50.88 55.76
N ARG A 1264 -116.38 -50.78 56.22
CA ARG A 1264 -115.68 -51.87 56.92
C ARG A 1264 -115.98 -51.91 58.42
N ASN A 1265 -116.50 -50.81 58.97
CA ASN A 1265 -117.06 -50.69 60.32
C ASN A 1265 -118.58 -50.82 60.26
#